data_AF-A0A1D6LR53-F1
#
_entry.id   AF-A0A1D6LR53-F1
#
_cell.length_a   1.000
_cell.length_b   1.000
_cell.length_c   1.000
_cell.angle_alpha   90.00
_cell.angle_beta   90.00
_cell.angle_gamma   90.00
#
_symmetry.space_group_name_H-M   'P 1'
#
loop_
_entity.id
_entity.type
_entity.pdbx_description
1 polymer ?
#
loop_
_entity_poly.entity_id
_entity_poly.type
_entity_poly.pdbx_seq_one_letter_code
_entity_poly.pdbx_strand_id
1 'polypeptide(L)'
;MMNTIEYRVDCQLLQHLHSENKLSNRFPIGLEEQIHKWDPDKIRRFHERWYYPANATLYLVGEIDDIPRAVREIEAVFEHTLSENEGNPVPSANPFGAMASLFAPKLPGGFTSNLTGEKSPATDKIKPAKRERQAVRPPVEHKWSLPGVAQDAKPPAIFQHELIQSFSINMFCKIPVSKVQSYKDLRSVLMKRIFLSALHFRINTRYKSSNPPFTSVELDHSDSGREGCTVTTLTVTAEPQNWRSAIKVAVHEVRRLKEFGVTMGEMTRYMDALIKDSEQLAMMIDSVPSVDNLDFIMESDALGHTVMDQLQGHESLLAVAETVTLEEVNTVGAEVLEFISDFGKLNAPLPAAIVACVPQKVHVDGAGETEFEIYPEEITEAIKAGLEEPIYREPELEVPKELITQSELDDLKSQCNPSFVPLTKEENAVKVFDSETGIAQRRLSNGISINYKITQNEARVGVMRLIVGGGRATEDSESKGSVIVGVRTLSEGGCVGNFSREQVELFCVNNLINCSLESNEEFIFMEFRFALRDNGMRAAFQLLHMVLEHNVWLEDAFNRATQLYLSYYRSIPKSLERSTAHKLMLAMLNHDERFVEPSPHSLQKLTLQSVKNAVMNQFVGGNMEVSIVGDFTEEEVESCVLDYLGTVRASSSLNTEERIEKISFRPFPSDVHFQQVYIKDTDERACAYIAGPAPNRWGFTTEGNDLFNVIRISDADGNSNLSHS
;
A
#
# COMPACT_ATOMS: atom_id res chain seq x y z
N MET A 1 -1.55 -13.08 -9.28
CA MET A 1 -1.75 -13.67 -10.63
C MET A 1 -0.46 -13.39 -11.42
N MET A 2 0.26 -14.39 -11.95
CA MET A 2 1.61 -14.21 -12.54
C MET A 2 1.62 -13.80 -14.02
N ASN A 3 0.51 -13.26 -14.54
CA ASN A 3 0.40 -12.80 -15.92
C ASN A 3 -0.22 -11.40 -15.98
N THR A 4 0.36 -10.47 -15.24
CA THR A 4 -0.02 -9.05 -15.28
C THR A 4 1.12 -8.24 -15.87
N ILE A 5 0.83 -7.02 -16.31
CA ILE A 5 1.86 -6.12 -16.85
C ILE A 5 2.89 -5.73 -15.78
N GLU A 6 2.46 -5.61 -14.53
CA GLU A 6 3.33 -5.32 -13.39
C GLU A 6 4.39 -6.41 -13.21
N TYR A 7 3.98 -7.69 -13.23
CA TYR A 7 4.93 -8.80 -13.14
C TYR A 7 5.94 -8.82 -14.30
N ARG A 8 5.51 -8.45 -15.51
CA ARG A 8 6.40 -8.37 -16.68
C ARG A 8 7.41 -7.23 -16.53
N VAL A 9 6.97 -6.07 -16.04
CA VAL A 9 7.85 -4.95 -15.69
C VAL A 9 8.87 -5.41 -14.65
N ASP A 10 8.44 -6.04 -13.56
CA ASP A 10 9.35 -6.55 -12.51
C ASP A 10 10.40 -7.53 -13.06
N CYS A 11 9.98 -8.43 -13.96
CA CYS A 11 10.90 -9.35 -14.63
C CYS A 11 11.96 -8.59 -15.45
N GLN A 12 11.57 -7.53 -16.17
CA GLN A 12 12.50 -6.71 -16.95
C GLN A 12 13.46 -5.94 -16.05
N LEU A 13 12.97 -5.35 -14.95
CA LEU A 13 13.80 -4.67 -13.96
C LEU A 13 14.85 -5.62 -13.37
N LEU A 14 14.44 -6.79 -12.89
CA LEU A 14 15.33 -7.81 -12.32
C LEU A 14 16.31 -8.41 -13.34
N GLN A 15 15.87 -8.59 -14.60
CA GLN A 15 16.72 -9.03 -15.70
C GLN A 15 17.92 -8.12 -15.90
N HIS A 16 17.68 -6.80 -15.92
CA HIS A 16 18.73 -5.82 -16.11
C HIS A 16 19.57 -5.60 -14.83
N LEU A 17 18.94 -5.51 -13.66
CA LEU A 17 19.59 -5.34 -12.36
C LEU A 17 20.60 -6.46 -12.06
N HIS A 18 20.26 -7.70 -12.40
CA HIS A 18 21.09 -8.88 -12.17
C HIS A 18 21.63 -9.51 -13.46
N SER A 19 21.78 -8.71 -14.52
CA SER A 19 22.26 -9.17 -15.84
C SER A 19 23.65 -9.84 -15.80
N GLU A 20 24.42 -9.62 -14.74
CA GLU A 20 25.71 -10.29 -14.53
C GLU A 20 25.63 -11.73 -13.99
N ASN A 21 24.46 -12.15 -13.50
CA ASN A 21 24.33 -13.43 -12.79
C ASN A 21 23.03 -14.19 -13.16
N LYS A 22 22.82 -15.36 -12.54
CA LYS A 22 21.70 -16.26 -12.88
C LYS A 22 20.33 -15.75 -12.46
N LEU A 23 20.23 -14.82 -11.50
CA LEU A 23 18.95 -14.28 -11.02
C LEU A 23 18.16 -13.63 -12.16
N SER A 24 18.84 -12.99 -13.12
CA SER A 24 18.21 -12.40 -14.31
C SER A 24 17.37 -13.39 -15.13
N ASN A 25 17.63 -14.70 -15.01
CA ASN A 25 17.00 -15.73 -15.84
C ASN A 25 16.46 -16.90 -15.01
N ARG A 26 16.26 -16.73 -13.70
CA ARG A 26 15.84 -17.80 -12.77
C ARG A 26 14.66 -17.36 -11.89
N PHE A 27 13.61 -16.86 -12.53
CA PHE A 27 12.35 -16.58 -11.86
C PHE A 27 11.74 -17.86 -11.28
N PRO A 28 11.22 -17.83 -10.04
CA PRO A 28 10.73 -19.03 -9.34
C PRO A 28 9.67 -19.83 -10.10
N ILE A 29 8.83 -19.15 -10.89
CA ILE A 29 7.76 -19.79 -11.67
C ILE A 29 8.28 -20.71 -12.77
N GLY A 30 9.51 -20.51 -13.25
CA GLY A 30 10.09 -21.29 -14.34
C GLY A 30 9.47 -20.98 -15.71
N LEU A 31 9.70 -21.88 -16.66
CA LEU A 31 9.17 -21.79 -18.03
C LEU A 31 8.09 -22.85 -18.22
N GLU A 32 6.93 -22.46 -18.77
CA GLU A 32 5.80 -23.37 -19.01
C GLU A 32 6.19 -24.62 -19.80
N GLU A 33 6.95 -24.43 -20.89
CA GLU A 33 7.46 -25.55 -21.69
C GLU A 33 8.32 -26.53 -20.88
N GLN A 34 9.03 -26.06 -19.85
CA GLN A 34 9.81 -26.93 -18.98
C GLN A 34 8.92 -27.67 -18.01
N ILE A 35 7.93 -26.99 -17.41
CA ILE A 35 6.97 -27.59 -16.47
C ILE A 35 6.27 -28.79 -17.12
N HIS A 36 5.80 -28.66 -18.37
CA HIS A 36 5.19 -29.77 -19.12
C HIS A 36 6.15 -30.94 -19.40
N LYS A 37 7.47 -30.69 -19.39
CA LYS A 37 8.52 -31.67 -19.67
C LYS A 37 9.20 -32.20 -18.39
N TRP A 38 8.70 -31.84 -17.20
CA TRP A 38 9.34 -32.25 -15.97
C TRP A 38 9.25 -33.76 -15.76
N ASP A 39 10.42 -34.35 -15.55
CA ASP A 39 10.59 -35.76 -15.23
C ASP A 39 10.54 -35.92 -13.70
N PRO A 40 9.63 -36.75 -13.16
CA PRO A 40 9.54 -37.01 -11.73
C PRO A 40 10.88 -37.43 -11.08
N ASP A 41 11.75 -38.14 -11.81
CA ASP A 41 13.09 -38.51 -11.33
C ASP A 41 13.97 -37.28 -11.11
N LYS A 42 13.87 -36.25 -11.99
CA LYS A 42 14.62 -35.00 -11.84
C LYS A 42 14.13 -34.19 -10.65
N ILE A 43 12.82 -34.16 -10.41
CA ILE A 43 12.23 -33.50 -9.24
C ILE A 43 12.71 -34.18 -7.95
N ARG A 44 12.65 -35.53 -7.89
CA ARG A 44 13.17 -36.30 -6.75
C ARG A 44 14.66 -36.03 -6.51
N ARG A 45 15.49 -36.03 -7.55
CA ARG A 45 16.92 -35.68 -7.43
C ARG A 45 17.15 -34.23 -6.99
N PHE A 46 16.29 -33.29 -7.40
CA PHE A 46 16.36 -31.91 -6.92
C PHE A 46 16.03 -31.85 -5.42
N HIS A 47 14.94 -32.49 -4.99
CA HIS A 47 14.57 -32.58 -3.59
C HIS A 47 15.69 -33.23 -2.76
N GLU A 48 16.18 -34.40 -3.15
CA GLU A 48 17.31 -35.09 -2.50
C GLU A 48 18.59 -34.24 -2.43
N ARG A 49 18.80 -33.33 -3.39
CA ARG A 49 19.97 -32.44 -3.41
C ARG A 49 19.86 -31.31 -2.40
N TRP A 50 18.67 -30.71 -2.23
CA TRP A 50 18.51 -29.44 -1.50
C TRP A 50 17.72 -29.56 -0.18
N TYR A 51 16.85 -30.55 -0.04
CA TYR A 51 16.00 -30.76 1.13
C TYR A 51 16.66 -31.76 2.10
N TYR A 52 17.62 -31.26 2.88
CA TYR A 52 18.27 -32.01 3.95
C TYR A 52 18.43 -31.12 5.19
N PRO A 53 18.44 -31.69 6.42
CA PRO A 53 18.36 -30.91 7.66
C PRO A 53 19.40 -29.79 7.78
N ALA A 54 20.65 -30.05 7.40
CA ALA A 54 21.72 -29.04 7.47
C ALA A 54 21.54 -27.86 6.49
N ASN A 55 20.63 -27.95 5.52
CA ASN A 55 20.27 -26.87 4.59
C ASN A 55 18.89 -26.25 4.87
N ALA A 56 18.26 -26.62 5.98
CA ALA A 56 17.01 -26.05 6.44
C ALA A 56 17.23 -25.18 7.67
N THR A 57 16.35 -24.20 7.87
CA THR A 57 16.25 -23.42 9.11
C THR A 57 14.78 -23.42 9.51
N LEU A 58 14.49 -23.84 10.74
CA LEU A 58 13.14 -23.82 11.31
C LEU A 58 13.03 -22.59 12.22
N TYR A 59 12.03 -21.76 11.95
CA TYR A 59 11.66 -20.62 12.80
C TYR A 59 10.30 -20.94 13.43
N LEU A 60 10.15 -20.65 14.71
CA LEU A 60 8.95 -20.93 15.48
C LEU A 60 8.61 -19.69 16.32
N VAL A 61 7.46 -19.06 16.03
CA VAL A 61 6.99 -17.83 16.67
C VAL A 61 5.54 -18.02 17.11
N GLY A 62 5.23 -17.67 18.34
CA GLY A 62 3.90 -17.77 18.93
C GLY A 62 3.95 -17.79 20.46
N GLU A 63 2.80 -17.97 21.08
CA GLU A 63 2.69 -18.17 22.53
C GLU A 63 3.09 -19.62 22.87
N ILE A 64 4.35 -19.80 23.30
CA ILE A 64 4.95 -21.12 23.56
C ILE A 64 5.48 -21.17 24.98
N ASP A 65 4.63 -21.65 25.88
CA ASP A 65 4.92 -21.65 27.33
C ASP A 65 5.97 -22.69 27.76
N ASP A 66 6.09 -23.80 27.02
CA ASP A 66 7.02 -24.90 27.34
C ASP A 66 8.07 -25.07 26.23
N ILE A 67 9.03 -24.15 26.20
CA ILE A 67 10.19 -24.22 25.28
C ILE A 67 10.90 -25.58 25.37
N PRO A 68 11.19 -26.16 26.55
CA PRO A 68 11.77 -27.50 26.63
C PRO A 68 10.95 -28.59 25.93
N ARG A 69 9.61 -28.54 26.01
CA ARG A 69 8.74 -29.46 25.28
C ARG A 69 8.79 -29.23 23.78
N ALA A 70 8.71 -27.98 23.32
CA ALA A 70 8.83 -27.66 21.91
C ALA A 70 10.15 -28.18 21.33
N VAL A 71 11.26 -28.01 22.06
CA VAL A 71 12.56 -28.58 21.69
C VAL A 71 12.51 -30.11 21.61
N ARG A 72 11.94 -30.79 22.61
CA ARG A 72 11.79 -32.26 22.58
C ARG A 72 10.95 -32.74 21.41
N GLU A 73 9.88 -32.03 21.05
CA GLU A 73 9.03 -32.36 19.90
C GLU A 73 9.78 -32.17 18.57
N ILE A 74 10.55 -31.08 18.44
CA ILE A 74 11.45 -30.85 17.30
C ILE A 74 12.49 -31.97 17.19
N GLU A 75 13.16 -32.29 18.30
CA GLU A 75 14.14 -33.38 18.36
C GLU A 75 13.49 -34.71 17.95
N ALA A 76 12.33 -35.07 18.53
CA ALA A 76 11.62 -36.29 18.19
C ALA A 76 11.29 -36.41 16.69
N VAL A 77 10.94 -35.30 16.01
CA VAL A 77 10.65 -35.32 14.57
C VAL A 77 11.92 -35.44 13.73
N PHE A 78 12.96 -34.67 14.04
CA PHE A 78 14.14 -34.54 13.17
C PHE A 78 15.29 -35.50 13.50
N GLU A 79 15.32 -36.10 14.70
CA GLU A 79 16.33 -37.08 15.11
C GLU A 79 16.17 -38.42 14.36
N HIS A 80 14.92 -38.84 14.07
CA HIS A 80 14.66 -40.01 13.24
C HIS A 80 15.11 -39.82 11.77
N THR A 81 15.04 -38.59 11.24
CA THR A 81 15.46 -38.27 9.87
C THR A 81 16.99 -38.37 9.67
N LEU A 82 17.77 -38.33 10.76
CA LEU A 82 19.23 -38.47 10.73
C LEU A 82 19.68 -39.94 10.80
N SER A 83 18.82 -40.86 11.24
CA SER A 83 19.15 -42.27 11.49
C SER A 83 18.69 -43.24 10.39
N GLU A 84 17.69 -42.89 9.58
CA GLU A 84 17.07 -43.81 8.59
C GLU A 84 17.87 -44.09 7.30
N ASN A 85 19.16 -43.76 7.23
CA ASN A 85 20.04 -44.21 6.12
C ASN A 85 20.92 -45.44 6.47
N GLU A 86 20.70 -46.08 7.62
CA GLU A 86 21.25 -47.41 7.90
C GLU A 86 20.18 -48.50 7.70
N GLY A 87 20.14 -49.01 6.47
CA GLY A 87 19.50 -50.23 5.98
C GLY A 87 18.52 -51.00 6.89
N ASN A 88 17.24 -50.95 6.53
CA ASN A 88 16.40 -52.10 6.20
C ASN A 88 15.09 -51.64 5.53
N PRO A 89 14.47 -52.42 4.64
CA PRO A 89 13.27 -51.99 3.94
C PRO A 89 11.98 -52.32 4.73
N VAL A 90 10.91 -51.53 4.43
CA VAL A 90 9.46 -51.80 4.59
C VAL A 90 8.79 -51.18 5.86
N PRO A 91 7.51 -50.70 5.83
CA PRO A 91 6.53 -50.52 4.74
C PRO A 91 6.11 -49.07 4.48
N SER A 92 5.41 -48.87 3.36
CA SER A 92 4.76 -47.62 2.95
C SER A 92 3.87 -46.99 4.05
N ALA A 93 4.40 -46.00 4.77
CA ALA A 93 3.60 -45.00 5.44
C ALA A 93 3.87 -43.66 4.74
N ASN A 94 2.88 -43.22 3.96
CA ASN A 94 2.93 -41.97 3.23
C ASN A 94 3.01 -40.81 4.26
N PRO A 95 4.04 -39.95 4.28
CA PRO A 95 4.16 -38.85 5.27
C PRO A 95 3.02 -37.83 5.15
N PHE A 96 2.35 -37.80 4.00
CA PHE A 96 1.15 -37.01 3.75
C PHE A 96 -0.10 -37.52 4.50
N GLY A 97 -0.10 -38.74 5.03
CA GLY A 97 -1.23 -39.30 5.76
C GLY A 97 -1.51 -38.63 7.10
N ALA A 98 -0.48 -38.16 7.81
CA ALA A 98 -0.63 -37.51 9.12
C ALA A 98 -1.26 -36.10 9.03
N MET A 99 -1.02 -35.39 7.93
CA MET A 99 -1.65 -34.09 7.64
C MET A 99 -3.07 -34.25 7.06
N ALA A 100 -3.35 -35.34 6.35
CA ALA A 100 -4.68 -35.60 5.77
C ALA A 100 -5.72 -36.08 6.79
N SER A 101 -5.31 -36.58 7.97
CA SER A 101 -6.24 -37.00 9.04
C SER A 101 -6.90 -35.84 9.80
N LEU A 102 -6.49 -34.59 9.56
CA LEU A 102 -7.08 -33.40 10.17
C LEU A 102 -8.29 -32.83 9.39
N PHE A 103 -8.54 -33.28 8.15
CA PHE A 103 -9.50 -32.61 7.25
C PHE A 103 -10.43 -33.52 6.41
N ALA A 104 -10.68 -34.79 6.77
CA ALA A 104 -11.69 -35.59 6.05
C ALA A 104 -12.46 -36.61 6.92
N PRO A 105 -13.80 -36.78 6.72
CA PRO A 105 -14.62 -37.76 7.45
C PRO A 105 -14.38 -39.20 6.97
N LYS A 106 -14.38 -40.15 7.91
CA LYS A 106 -14.07 -41.57 7.69
C LYS A 106 -15.19 -42.31 6.95
N LEU A 107 -14.84 -43.03 5.88
CA LEU A 107 -15.62 -44.15 5.33
C LEU A 107 -14.69 -45.36 5.10
N PRO A 108 -15.14 -46.62 5.31
CA PRO A 108 -14.29 -47.81 5.24
C PRO A 108 -14.41 -48.55 3.91
N GLY A 109 -13.28 -49.04 3.36
CA GLY A 109 -13.29 -50.01 2.26
C GLY A 109 -11.92 -50.14 1.59
N GLY A 110 -11.24 -51.27 1.81
CA GLY A 110 -9.91 -51.55 1.27
C GLY A 110 -9.91 -52.30 -0.06
N PHE A 111 -8.79 -52.25 -0.78
CA PHE A 111 -8.36 -53.29 -1.73
C PHE A 111 -6.82 -53.29 -1.84
N THR A 112 -6.23 -54.46 -1.60
CA THR A 112 -4.81 -54.78 -1.79
C THR A 112 -4.57 -55.35 -3.18
N SER A 113 -3.46 -54.98 -3.84
CA SER A 113 -2.93 -55.72 -4.99
C SER A 113 -1.41 -55.73 -4.98
N ASN A 114 -0.84 -56.92 -4.79
CA ASN A 114 0.58 -57.24 -4.92
C ASN A 114 0.99 -57.37 -6.38
N LEU A 115 2.17 -56.85 -6.77
CA LEU A 115 2.97 -57.41 -7.86
C LEU A 115 4.47 -57.32 -7.54
N THR A 116 5.14 -58.44 -7.76
CA THR A 116 6.50 -58.80 -7.37
C THR A 116 7.52 -58.61 -8.50
N GLY A 117 8.76 -58.21 -8.13
CA GLY A 117 10.02 -58.64 -8.76
C GLY A 117 10.59 -57.76 -9.88
N GLU A 118 11.78 -57.17 -9.70
CA GLU A 118 13.09 -57.79 -9.93
C GLU A 118 14.28 -56.77 -9.83
N LYS A 119 15.34 -57.23 -9.15
CA LYS A 119 16.79 -57.00 -9.34
C LYS A 119 17.39 -55.58 -9.33
N SER A 120 18.07 -55.27 -8.23
CA SER A 120 19.06 -54.20 -8.06
C SER A 120 20.46 -54.60 -8.58
N PRO A 121 21.25 -53.69 -9.17
CA PRO A 121 22.69 -53.84 -9.26
C PRO A 121 23.40 -53.19 -8.05
N ALA A 122 24.57 -53.72 -7.72
CA ALA A 122 25.36 -53.47 -6.52
C ALA A 122 25.69 -51.98 -6.28
N THR A 123 25.41 -51.52 -5.06
CA THR A 123 25.85 -50.23 -4.53
C THR A 123 27.18 -50.39 -3.77
N ASP A 124 28.22 -49.73 -4.29
CA ASP A 124 29.40 -49.39 -3.49
C ASP A 124 28.96 -48.61 -2.25
N LYS A 125 29.32 -49.11 -1.06
CA LYS A 125 29.03 -48.47 0.22
C LYS A 125 29.90 -47.22 0.38
N ILE A 126 29.44 -46.10 -0.14
CA ILE A 126 29.90 -44.77 0.27
C ILE A 126 29.19 -44.43 1.58
N LYS A 127 29.94 -44.32 2.69
CA LYS A 127 29.43 -43.79 3.96
C LYS A 127 28.71 -42.45 3.70
N PRO A 128 27.50 -42.21 4.24
CA PRO A 128 26.84 -40.93 4.04
C PRO A 128 27.63 -39.86 4.78
N ALA A 129 28.39 -39.06 4.02
CA ALA A 129 28.99 -37.85 4.54
C ALA A 129 27.84 -36.96 5.05
N LYS A 130 27.90 -36.54 6.32
CA LYS A 130 27.02 -35.49 6.83
C LYS A 130 27.19 -34.28 5.91
N ARG A 131 26.17 -33.99 5.10
CA ARG A 131 26.21 -32.85 4.18
C ARG A 131 26.24 -31.60 5.04
N GLU A 132 27.30 -30.81 4.90
CA GLU A 132 27.44 -29.56 5.62
C GLU A 132 26.43 -28.53 5.11
N ARG A 133 26.07 -27.58 5.97
CA ARG A 133 25.27 -26.42 5.57
C ARG A 133 26.01 -25.72 4.44
N GLN A 134 25.28 -25.37 3.38
CA GLN A 134 25.86 -24.51 2.36
C GLN A 134 26.16 -23.16 3.00
N ALA A 135 27.43 -22.77 3.00
CA ALA A 135 27.91 -21.58 3.68
C ALA A 135 27.30 -20.27 3.13
N VAL A 136 26.72 -20.30 1.92
CA VAL A 136 26.20 -19.12 1.23
C VAL A 136 24.79 -19.41 0.70
N ARG A 137 23.77 -18.74 1.24
CA ARG A 137 22.43 -18.64 0.63
C ARG A 137 22.61 -17.87 -0.69
N PRO A 138 22.06 -18.37 -1.81
CA PRO A 138 22.82 -18.70 -3.03
C PRO A 138 24.05 -17.82 -3.29
N PRO A 139 25.25 -18.38 -3.55
CA PRO A 139 26.44 -17.60 -3.88
C PRO A 139 26.24 -16.89 -5.22
N VAL A 140 25.76 -15.66 -5.16
CA VAL A 140 25.61 -14.78 -6.30
C VAL A 140 26.76 -13.79 -6.24
N GLU A 141 27.64 -13.86 -7.24
CA GLU A 141 28.67 -12.85 -7.43
C GLU A 141 28.04 -11.64 -8.10
N HIS A 142 28.10 -10.50 -7.41
CA HIS A 142 27.57 -9.23 -7.90
C HIS A 142 28.67 -8.36 -8.49
N LYS A 143 28.30 -7.56 -9.49
CA LYS A 143 29.06 -6.38 -9.91
C LYS A 143 28.54 -5.17 -9.12
N TRP A 144 29.38 -4.60 -8.26
CA TRP A 144 28.99 -3.56 -7.31
C TRP A 144 29.08 -2.14 -7.90
N SER A 145 28.13 -1.27 -7.57
CA SER A 145 28.12 0.16 -7.89
C SER A 145 28.99 0.94 -6.89
N LEU A 146 30.29 0.62 -6.83
CA LEU A 146 31.24 1.30 -5.94
C LEU A 146 32.23 2.17 -6.74
N PRO A 147 32.69 3.32 -6.19
CA PRO A 147 33.72 4.13 -6.82
C PRO A 147 34.99 3.32 -7.10
N GLY A 148 35.60 3.53 -8.28
CA GLY A 148 36.86 2.89 -8.66
C GLY A 148 36.76 1.42 -9.08
N VAL A 149 35.56 0.81 -9.07
CA VAL A 149 35.35 -0.52 -9.64
C VAL A 149 35.20 -0.40 -11.15
N ALA A 150 36.15 -0.94 -11.91
CA ALA A 150 36.11 -0.90 -13.37
C ALA A 150 34.90 -1.67 -13.91
N GLN A 151 33.93 -0.94 -14.46
CA GLN A 151 32.75 -1.47 -15.14
C GLN A 151 32.47 -0.67 -16.40
N ASP A 152 31.98 -1.35 -17.43
CA ASP A 152 31.49 -0.67 -18.62
C ASP A 152 30.11 -0.08 -18.32
N ALA A 153 29.95 1.21 -18.60
CA ALA A 153 28.65 1.86 -18.50
C ALA A 153 27.66 1.20 -19.48
N LYS A 154 26.55 0.67 -18.95
CA LYS A 154 25.48 0.10 -19.78
C LYS A 154 24.57 1.24 -20.27
N PRO A 155 24.16 1.24 -21.54
CA PRO A 155 23.13 2.16 -21.99
C PRO A 155 21.81 1.88 -21.27
N PRO A 156 20.94 2.89 -21.10
CA PRO A 156 19.57 2.67 -20.61
C PRO A 156 18.85 1.60 -21.42
N ALA A 157 18.23 0.64 -20.73
CA ALA A 157 17.36 -0.36 -21.34
C ALA A 157 15.94 0.19 -21.45
N ILE A 158 15.23 -0.16 -22.53
CA ILE A 158 13.86 0.27 -22.77
C ILE A 158 12.98 -0.97 -22.93
N PHE A 159 12.02 -1.13 -22.03
CA PHE A 159 10.95 -2.10 -22.15
C PHE A 159 9.67 -1.40 -22.59
N GLN A 160 9.23 -1.70 -23.80
CA GLN A 160 8.05 -1.09 -24.41
C GLN A 160 6.94 -2.11 -24.56
N HIS A 161 5.72 -1.78 -24.10
CA HIS A 161 4.60 -2.72 -24.10
C HIS A 161 3.25 -2.03 -24.30
N GLU A 162 2.31 -2.66 -25.03
CA GLU A 162 0.97 -2.11 -25.34
C GLU A 162 0.14 -1.80 -24.08
N LEU A 163 0.30 -2.63 -23.04
CA LEU A 163 -0.45 -2.51 -21.77
C LEU A 163 0.11 -1.46 -20.80
N ILE A 164 1.33 -0.98 -21.00
CA ILE A 164 1.90 0.12 -20.19
C ILE A 164 1.18 1.43 -20.56
N GLN A 165 1.02 2.32 -19.58
CA GLN A 165 0.29 3.59 -19.74
C GLN A 165 1.17 4.80 -19.47
N SER A 166 1.84 4.79 -18.32
CA SER A 166 2.76 5.84 -17.92
C SER A 166 4.19 5.51 -18.35
N PHE A 167 5.01 6.56 -18.43
CA PHE A 167 6.45 6.41 -18.45
C PHE A 167 6.93 6.09 -17.02
N SER A 168 7.80 5.10 -16.87
CA SER A 168 8.53 4.83 -15.63
C SER A 168 9.99 4.59 -15.93
N ILE A 169 10.90 5.15 -15.15
CA ILE A 169 12.34 4.86 -15.22
C ILE A 169 12.89 4.52 -13.86
N ASN A 170 13.70 3.47 -13.80
CA ASN A 170 14.33 2.95 -12.60
C ASN A 170 15.85 2.98 -12.78
N MET A 171 16.54 3.68 -11.90
CA MET A 171 18.00 3.77 -11.88
C MET A 171 18.51 3.10 -10.61
N PHE A 172 19.27 2.03 -10.79
CA PHE A 172 19.66 1.13 -9.70
C PHE A 172 21.12 1.31 -9.30
N CYS A 173 21.38 1.35 -8.00
CA CYS A 173 22.69 1.20 -7.39
C CYS A 173 22.69 -0.09 -6.56
N LYS A 174 23.74 -0.89 -6.70
CA LYS A 174 23.85 -2.18 -6.01
C LYS A 174 25.12 -2.23 -5.18
N ILE A 175 24.99 -2.41 -3.87
CA ILE A 175 26.13 -2.48 -2.93
C ILE A 175 26.01 -3.72 -2.02
N PRO A 176 27.11 -4.13 -1.36
CA PRO A 176 27.05 -5.22 -0.39
C PRO A 176 26.16 -4.89 0.81
N VAL A 177 25.45 -5.90 1.34
CA VAL A 177 24.64 -5.78 2.57
C VAL A 177 25.53 -5.31 3.73
N SER A 178 25.12 -4.21 4.35
CA SER A 178 25.78 -3.66 5.54
C SER A 178 25.16 -4.25 6.79
N LYS A 179 25.77 -5.32 7.32
CA LYS A 179 25.24 -6.03 8.49
C LYS A 179 25.14 -5.10 9.70
N VAL A 180 23.96 -4.99 10.29
CA VAL A 180 23.73 -4.29 11.55
C VAL A 180 24.11 -5.19 12.72
N GLN A 181 25.32 -5.06 13.26
CA GLN A 181 25.81 -5.87 14.39
C GLN A 181 26.32 -5.04 15.58
N SER A 182 26.56 -3.75 15.35
CA SER A 182 27.08 -2.81 16.35
C SER A 182 26.34 -1.47 16.31
N TYR A 183 26.50 -0.66 17.36
CA TYR A 183 25.97 0.71 17.37
C TYR A 183 26.53 1.58 16.24
N LYS A 184 27.74 1.31 15.75
CA LYS A 184 28.29 2.01 14.58
C LYS A 184 27.46 1.71 13.32
N ASP A 185 27.02 0.47 13.16
CA ASP A 185 26.22 0.05 12.00
C ASP A 185 24.81 0.64 12.09
N LEU A 186 24.19 0.58 13.28
CA LEU A 186 22.89 1.20 13.53
C LEU A 186 22.94 2.72 13.29
N ARG A 187 24.04 3.39 13.66
CA ARG A 187 24.25 4.81 13.36
C ARG A 187 24.25 5.10 11.87
N SER A 188 24.89 4.24 11.07
CA SER A 188 24.89 4.37 9.61
C SER A 188 23.48 4.25 9.03
N VAL A 189 22.70 3.26 9.49
CA VAL A 189 21.31 3.05 9.07
C VAL A 189 20.45 4.28 9.40
N LEU A 190 20.57 4.79 10.63
CA LEU A 190 19.84 5.97 11.08
C LEU A 190 20.14 7.21 10.23
N MET A 191 21.43 7.48 9.96
CA MET A 191 21.85 8.60 9.13
C MET A 191 21.30 8.51 7.70
N LYS A 192 21.34 7.32 7.09
CA LYS A 192 20.73 7.08 5.77
C LYS A 192 19.23 7.33 5.81
N ARG A 193 18.52 6.80 6.82
CA ARG A 193 17.06 6.94 6.94
C ARG A 193 16.62 8.41 7.10
N ILE A 194 17.33 9.21 7.89
CA ILE A 194 17.09 10.66 8.02
C ILE A 194 17.24 11.35 6.67
N PHE A 195 18.32 11.08 5.95
CA PHE A 195 18.63 11.72 4.68
C PHE A 195 17.64 11.33 3.57
N LEU A 196 17.26 10.05 3.49
CA LEU A 196 16.24 9.56 2.56
C LEU A 196 14.85 10.13 2.86
N SER A 197 14.50 10.27 4.14
CA SER A 197 13.24 10.90 4.56
C SER A 197 13.18 12.36 4.10
N ALA A 198 14.29 13.09 4.21
CA ALA A 198 14.38 14.46 3.72
C ALA A 198 14.21 14.54 2.20
N LEU A 199 14.85 13.65 1.43
CA LEU A 199 14.67 13.61 -0.03
C LEU A 199 13.22 13.34 -0.42
N HIS A 200 12.63 12.31 0.19
CA HIS A 200 11.25 11.90 -0.08
C HIS A 200 10.31 13.10 0.12
N PHE A 201 10.45 13.79 1.26
CA PHE A 201 9.66 14.97 1.56
C PHE A 201 9.88 16.10 0.55
N ARG A 202 11.15 16.50 0.31
CA ARG A 202 11.45 17.61 -0.62
C ARG A 202 10.88 17.36 -2.01
N ILE A 203 11.01 16.14 -2.53
CA ILE A 203 10.49 15.79 -3.86
C ILE A 203 8.96 15.79 -3.89
N ASN A 204 8.31 15.10 -2.96
CA ASN A 204 6.87 14.92 -3.00
C ASN A 204 6.11 16.18 -2.65
N THR A 205 6.64 16.99 -1.73
CA THR A 205 5.94 18.16 -1.26
C THR A 205 6.18 19.35 -2.20
N ARG A 206 7.43 19.62 -2.59
CA ARG A 206 7.80 20.83 -3.34
C ARG A 206 7.29 20.89 -4.76
N TYR A 207 7.27 19.76 -5.45
CA TYR A 207 6.96 19.76 -6.89
C TYR A 207 5.47 19.49 -7.13
N LYS A 208 4.76 18.81 -6.21
CA LYS A 208 3.31 18.59 -6.33
C LYS A 208 2.48 19.87 -6.22
N SER A 209 2.97 20.91 -5.57
CA SER A 209 2.29 22.22 -5.50
C SER A 209 2.32 23.01 -6.83
N SER A 210 3.14 22.62 -7.82
CA SER A 210 3.38 23.38 -9.07
C SER A 210 3.13 22.59 -10.37
N ASN A 211 2.10 21.73 -10.40
CA ASN A 211 1.79 20.86 -11.56
C ASN A 211 3.05 20.15 -12.11
N PRO A 212 3.66 19.23 -11.34
CA PRO A 212 4.96 18.68 -11.66
C PRO A 212 4.92 17.91 -12.98
N PRO A 213 6.04 17.84 -13.72
CA PRO A 213 6.12 17.03 -14.93
C PRO A 213 6.11 15.51 -14.65
N PHE A 214 5.92 15.09 -13.39
CA PHE A 214 5.97 13.70 -12.94
C PHE A 214 4.75 13.37 -12.06
N THR A 215 4.42 12.08 -11.97
CA THR A 215 3.37 11.53 -11.10
C THR A 215 3.95 11.19 -9.72
N SER A 216 5.07 10.47 -9.69
CA SER A 216 5.83 10.19 -8.47
C SER A 216 7.32 10.12 -8.76
N VAL A 217 8.12 10.47 -7.76
CA VAL A 217 9.55 10.24 -7.75
C VAL A 217 9.89 9.69 -6.37
N GLU A 218 10.51 8.51 -6.35
CA GLU A 218 10.76 7.74 -5.14
C GLU A 218 12.22 7.29 -5.14
N LEU A 219 12.85 7.35 -3.97
CA LEU A 219 14.17 6.78 -3.75
C LEU A 219 14.06 5.73 -2.65
N ASP A 220 14.19 4.47 -3.03
CA ASP A 220 14.20 3.33 -2.11
C ASP A 220 15.64 2.91 -1.79
N HIS A 221 15.89 2.47 -0.57
CA HIS A 221 17.16 1.88 -0.14
C HIS A 221 16.87 0.68 0.76
N SER A 222 16.97 -0.52 0.19
CA SER A 222 16.54 -1.75 0.85
C SER A 222 17.59 -2.85 0.74
N ASP A 223 17.70 -3.64 1.82
CA ASP A 223 18.48 -4.87 1.84
C ASP A 223 17.61 -6.02 1.32
N SER A 224 18.13 -6.83 0.40
CA SER A 224 17.42 -7.99 -0.14
C SER A 224 18.09 -9.29 0.27
N GLY A 225 17.48 -10.03 1.20
CA GLY A 225 17.95 -11.36 1.61
C GLY A 225 17.88 -12.39 0.48
N ARG A 226 16.96 -12.17 -0.48
CA ARG A 226 16.79 -13.00 -1.69
C ARG A 226 17.94 -12.81 -2.67
N GLU A 227 18.37 -11.57 -2.88
CA GLU A 227 19.39 -11.21 -3.87
C GLU A 227 20.80 -11.17 -3.27
N GLY A 228 20.92 -11.03 -1.94
CA GLY A 228 22.19 -10.95 -1.23
C GLY A 228 22.92 -9.62 -1.42
N CYS A 229 22.18 -8.53 -1.66
CA CYS A 229 22.71 -7.19 -1.86
C CYS A 229 21.76 -6.13 -1.30
N THR A 230 22.29 -4.94 -1.03
CA THR A 230 21.51 -3.72 -0.84
C THR A 230 21.30 -3.05 -2.19
N VAL A 231 20.08 -2.60 -2.45
CA VAL A 231 19.73 -1.89 -3.68
C VAL A 231 19.21 -0.50 -3.32
N THR A 232 19.78 0.54 -3.93
CA THR A 232 19.19 1.87 -3.95
C THR A 232 18.55 2.10 -5.30
N THR A 233 17.27 2.44 -5.36
CA THR A 233 16.55 2.64 -6.62
C THR A 233 15.92 4.02 -6.66
N LEU A 234 16.27 4.82 -7.67
CA LEU A 234 15.50 6.00 -8.04
C LEU A 234 14.44 5.60 -9.06
N THR A 235 13.18 5.72 -8.69
CA THR A 235 12.02 5.46 -9.54
C THR A 235 11.35 6.78 -9.89
N VAL A 236 11.18 7.06 -11.18
CA VAL A 236 10.49 8.25 -11.68
C VAL A 236 9.33 7.81 -12.56
N THR A 237 8.11 8.18 -12.19
CA THR A 237 6.90 7.89 -12.97
C THR A 237 6.31 9.19 -13.48
N ALA A 238 5.90 9.23 -14.74
CA ALA A 238 5.34 10.43 -15.37
C ALA A 238 4.37 10.10 -16.50
N GLU A 239 3.58 11.11 -16.88
CA GLU A 239 2.87 11.09 -18.16
C GLU A 239 3.89 11.02 -19.31
N PRO A 240 3.66 10.17 -20.33
CA PRO A 240 4.63 9.97 -21.41
C PRO A 240 5.07 11.24 -22.09
N GLN A 241 4.22 12.25 -22.25
CA GLN A 241 4.61 13.53 -22.87
C GLN A 241 5.64 14.35 -22.05
N ASN A 242 5.71 14.13 -20.74
CA ASN A 242 6.53 14.91 -19.81
C ASN A 242 7.81 14.17 -19.36
N TRP A 243 8.08 12.98 -19.91
CA TRP A 243 9.13 12.08 -19.43
C TRP A 243 10.51 12.75 -19.28
N ARG A 244 10.91 13.61 -20.23
CA ARG A 244 12.20 14.31 -20.19
C ARG A 244 12.27 15.28 -19.00
N SER A 245 11.21 16.05 -18.79
CA SER A 245 11.12 17.01 -17.69
C SER A 245 11.05 16.29 -16.33
N ALA A 246 10.38 15.14 -16.27
CA ALA A 246 10.34 14.30 -15.07
C ALA A 246 11.73 13.82 -14.64
N ILE A 247 12.53 13.28 -15.58
CA ILE A 247 13.91 12.88 -15.32
C ILE A 247 14.73 14.06 -14.82
N LYS A 248 14.66 15.20 -15.53
CA LYS A 248 15.43 16.40 -15.17
C LYS A 248 15.16 16.85 -13.75
N VAL A 249 13.89 16.93 -13.36
CA VAL A 249 13.50 17.36 -12.01
C VAL A 249 13.99 16.38 -10.95
N ALA A 250 13.86 15.07 -11.20
CA ALA A 250 14.32 14.04 -10.25
C ALA A 250 15.83 14.12 -10.00
N VAL A 251 16.64 14.18 -11.07
CA VAL A 251 18.11 14.25 -10.92
C VAL A 251 18.59 15.61 -10.41
N HIS A 252 17.90 16.69 -10.77
CA HIS A 252 18.16 18.04 -10.25
C HIS A 252 18.00 18.08 -8.74
N GLU A 253 16.93 17.49 -8.22
CA GLU A 253 16.67 17.48 -6.77
C GLU A 253 17.62 16.57 -6.01
N VAL A 254 17.95 15.41 -6.57
CA VAL A 254 18.99 14.52 -6.02
C VAL A 254 20.35 15.23 -5.95
N ARG A 255 20.73 15.97 -7.00
CA ARG A 255 21.97 16.76 -7.01
C ARG A 255 21.93 17.89 -5.99
N ARG A 256 20.80 18.57 -5.86
CA ARG A 256 20.59 19.65 -4.90
C ARG A 256 20.75 19.17 -3.46
N LEU A 257 20.11 18.04 -3.12
CA LEU A 257 20.21 17.46 -1.79
C LEU A 257 21.63 17.00 -1.48
N LYS A 258 22.34 16.40 -2.44
CA LYS A 258 23.75 16.06 -2.26
C LYS A 258 24.63 17.29 -1.99
N GLU A 259 24.48 18.36 -2.76
CA GLU A 259 25.36 19.53 -2.66
C GLU A 259 25.12 20.33 -1.38
N PHE A 260 23.86 20.54 -1.00
CA PHE A 260 23.52 21.40 0.14
C PHE A 260 23.22 20.65 1.43
N GLY A 261 22.98 19.35 1.35
CA GLY A 261 22.60 18.51 2.48
C GLY A 261 21.20 18.80 3.03
N VAL A 262 20.89 18.11 4.12
CA VAL A 262 19.76 18.43 5.00
C VAL A 262 20.14 19.60 5.92
N THR A 263 19.13 20.35 6.35
CA THR A 263 19.29 21.40 7.37
C THR A 263 19.27 20.81 8.78
N MET A 264 19.69 21.60 9.78
CA MET A 264 19.58 21.17 11.19
C MET A 264 18.11 20.97 11.60
N GLY A 265 17.20 21.83 11.13
CA GLY A 265 15.77 21.70 11.38
C GLY A 265 15.18 20.42 10.78
N GLU A 266 15.57 20.05 9.56
CA GLU A 266 15.18 18.77 8.94
C GLU A 266 15.75 17.57 9.69
N MET A 267 17.04 17.59 10.01
CA MET A 267 17.68 16.50 10.75
C MET A 267 16.99 16.26 12.08
N THR A 268 16.77 17.32 12.87
CA THR A 268 16.12 17.23 14.18
C THR A 268 14.71 16.65 14.03
N ARG A 269 13.96 17.14 13.04
CA ARG A 269 12.59 16.71 12.79
C ARG A 269 12.47 15.23 12.43
N TYR A 270 13.27 14.76 11.48
CA TYR A 270 13.22 13.36 11.06
C TYR A 270 13.82 12.45 12.13
N MET A 271 14.84 12.90 12.87
CA MET A 271 15.34 12.18 14.04
C MET A 271 14.23 11.99 15.08
N ASP A 272 13.55 13.07 15.45
CA ASP A 272 12.44 13.03 16.41
C ASP A 272 11.36 12.08 15.92
N ALA A 273 10.91 12.21 14.66
CA ALA A 273 9.89 11.36 14.06
C ALA A 273 10.27 9.86 14.12
N LEU A 274 11.52 9.51 13.81
CA LEU A 274 12.02 8.13 13.87
C LEU A 274 12.08 7.58 15.30
N ILE A 275 12.48 8.41 16.27
CA ILE A 275 12.47 8.04 17.69
C ILE A 275 11.02 7.82 18.15
N LYS A 276 10.09 8.71 17.77
CA LYS A 276 8.67 8.57 18.14
C LYS A 276 8.07 7.29 17.56
N ASP A 277 8.35 7.00 16.29
CA ASP A 277 7.89 5.79 15.60
C ASP A 277 8.43 4.52 16.30
N SER A 278 9.73 4.49 16.61
CA SER A 278 10.34 3.37 17.33
C SER A 278 9.77 3.18 18.74
N GLU A 279 9.49 4.26 19.47
CA GLU A 279 8.85 4.19 20.78
C GLU A 279 7.42 3.64 20.70
N GLN A 280 6.67 4.05 19.67
CA GLN A 280 5.32 3.55 19.42
C GLN A 280 5.33 2.04 19.15
N LEU A 281 6.27 1.56 18.31
CA LEU A 281 6.45 0.13 18.06
C LEU A 281 6.85 -0.64 19.33
N ALA A 282 7.72 -0.06 20.16
CA ALA A 282 8.10 -0.62 21.46
C ALA A 282 6.89 -0.75 22.41
N MET A 283 5.98 0.23 22.42
CA MET A 283 4.75 0.16 23.22
C MET A 283 3.75 -0.88 22.68
N MET A 284 3.78 -1.16 21.38
CA MET A 284 2.92 -2.13 20.71
C MET A 284 3.49 -3.55 20.68
N ILE A 285 4.59 -3.83 21.40
CA ILE A 285 5.32 -5.10 21.33
C ILE A 285 4.43 -6.34 21.53
N ASP A 286 3.44 -6.26 22.43
CA ASP A 286 2.51 -7.36 22.74
C ASP A 286 1.37 -7.51 21.72
N SER A 287 1.24 -6.57 20.79
CA SER A 287 0.18 -6.54 19.76
C SER A 287 0.69 -6.85 18.34
N VAL A 288 1.98 -7.13 18.17
CA VAL A 288 2.56 -7.44 16.86
C VAL A 288 2.11 -8.84 16.40
N PRO A 289 1.49 -8.97 15.22
CA PRO A 289 1.10 -10.27 14.68
C PRO A 289 2.27 -11.25 14.59
N SER A 290 2.03 -12.53 14.89
CA SER A 290 3.09 -13.56 14.85
C SER A 290 3.74 -13.72 13.48
N VAL A 291 2.99 -13.48 12.40
CA VAL A 291 3.51 -13.53 11.02
C VAL A 291 4.53 -12.41 10.77
N ASP A 292 4.28 -11.20 11.25
CA ASP A 292 5.18 -10.06 11.07
C ASP A 292 6.47 -10.25 11.87
N ASN A 293 6.37 -10.76 13.11
CA ASN A 293 7.53 -11.14 13.92
C ASN A 293 8.36 -12.24 13.26
N LEU A 294 7.69 -13.25 12.69
CA LEU A 294 8.36 -14.35 11.98
C LEU A 294 9.14 -13.83 10.76
N ASP A 295 8.50 -13.02 9.92
CA ASP A 295 9.11 -12.46 8.72
C ASP A 295 10.31 -11.56 9.09
N PHE A 296 10.18 -10.71 10.10
CA PHE A 296 11.26 -9.86 10.60
C PHE A 296 12.48 -10.67 11.08
N ILE A 297 12.25 -11.74 11.85
CA ILE A 297 13.33 -12.62 12.34
C ILE A 297 14.01 -13.33 11.16
N MET A 298 13.21 -13.86 10.23
CA MET A 298 13.71 -14.58 9.06
C MET A 298 14.58 -13.71 8.16
N GLU A 299 14.14 -12.48 7.89
CA GLU A 299 14.88 -11.52 7.07
C GLU A 299 16.16 -11.06 7.76
N SER A 300 16.08 -10.70 9.04
CA SER A 300 17.24 -10.29 9.84
C SER A 300 18.31 -11.37 9.92
N ASP A 301 17.92 -12.63 10.17
CA ASP A 301 18.83 -13.78 10.17
C ASP A 301 19.41 -14.04 8.77
N ALA A 302 18.61 -13.91 7.71
CA ALA A 302 19.09 -14.09 6.33
C ALA A 302 20.17 -13.08 5.93
N LEU A 303 20.06 -11.85 6.41
CA LEU A 303 21.01 -10.76 6.15
C LEU A 303 22.18 -10.74 7.15
N GLY A 304 22.08 -11.49 8.25
CA GLY A 304 23.07 -11.54 9.31
C GLY A 304 23.06 -10.30 10.21
N HIS A 305 21.90 -9.65 10.33
CA HIS A 305 21.62 -8.59 11.29
C HIS A 305 21.46 -9.18 12.70
N THR A 306 21.75 -8.37 13.71
CA THR A 306 21.35 -8.67 15.09
C THR A 306 19.84 -8.52 15.20
N VAL A 307 19.15 -9.62 15.50
CA VAL A 307 17.71 -9.59 15.80
C VAL A 307 17.51 -8.91 17.17
N MET A 308 16.74 -7.85 17.19
CA MET A 308 16.34 -7.11 18.39
C MET A 308 14.82 -7.10 18.46
N ASP A 309 14.27 -7.30 19.65
CA ASP A 309 12.85 -6.97 19.85
C ASP A 309 12.62 -5.44 19.76
N GLN A 310 11.36 -5.01 19.77
CA GLN A 310 11.04 -3.60 19.60
C GLN A 310 11.56 -2.70 20.73
N LEU A 311 11.62 -3.22 21.97
CA LEU A 311 12.14 -2.48 23.12
C LEU A 311 13.66 -2.29 23.01
N GLN A 312 14.38 -3.38 22.72
CA GLN A 312 15.82 -3.37 22.48
C GLN A 312 16.20 -2.49 21.29
N GLY A 313 15.41 -2.54 20.22
CA GLY A 313 15.55 -1.69 19.06
C GLY A 313 15.41 -0.21 19.42
N HIS A 314 14.41 0.14 20.24
CA HIS A 314 14.19 1.50 20.70
C HIS A 314 15.31 2.01 21.63
N GLU A 315 15.72 1.22 22.62
CA GLU A 315 16.84 1.57 23.51
C GLU A 315 18.14 1.79 22.72
N SER A 316 18.39 0.93 21.73
CA SER A 316 19.56 1.03 20.86
C SER A 316 19.50 2.27 19.96
N LEU A 317 18.32 2.61 19.46
CA LEU A 317 18.11 3.81 18.66
C LEU A 317 18.38 5.07 19.48
N LEU A 318 17.85 5.16 20.70
CA LEU A 318 18.10 6.29 21.62
C LEU A 318 19.58 6.46 21.92
N ALA A 319 20.28 5.37 22.23
CA ALA A 319 21.72 5.40 22.53
C ALA A 319 22.57 5.94 21.36
N VAL A 320 22.11 5.74 20.12
CA VAL A 320 22.82 6.17 18.92
C VAL A 320 22.39 7.56 18.47
N ALA A 321 21.13 7.93 18.62
CA ALA A 321 20.56 9.18 18.15
C ALA A 321 21.32 10.42 18.64
N GLU A 322 21.69 10.46 19.93
CA GLU A 322 22.44 11.57 20.53
C GLU A 322 23.86 11.74 19.97
N THR A 323 24.39 10.71 19.31
CA THR A 323 25.75 10.70 18.76
C THR A 323 25.83 11.15 17.30
N VAL A 324 24.69 11.28 16.62
CA VAL A 324 24.64 11.63 15.20
C VAL A 324 24.84 13.12 15.00
N THR A 325 25.72 13.50 14.07
CA THR A 325 25.95 14.91 13.71
C THR A 325 25.45 15.23 12.30
N LEU A 326 25.11 16.51 12.07
CA LEU A 326 24.65 16.99 10.77
C LEU A 326 25.66 16.75 9.64
N GLU A 327 26.95 16.92 9.94
CA GLU A 327 28.05 16.71 8.99
C GLU A 327 28.11 15.24 8.54
N GLU A 328 27.99 14.29 9.47
CA GLU A 328 27.99 12.87 9.15
C GLU A 328 26.74 12.45 8.36
N VAL A 329 25.55 12.96 8.72
CA VAL A 329 24.31 12.69 7.98
C VAL A 329 24.45 13.14 6.52
N ASN A 330 24.97 14.35 6.31
CA ASN A 330 25.16 14.89 4.96
C ASN A 330 26.23 14.13 4.18
N THR A 331 27.30 13.68 4.84
CA THR A 331 28.36 12.89 4.21
C THR A 331 27.83 11.52 3.76
N VAL A 332 27.18 10.77 4.66
CA VAL A 332 26.61 9.45 4.37
C VAL A 332 25.51 9.54 3.32
N GLY A 333 24.67 10.58 3.41
CA GLY A 333 23.64 10.84 2.43
C GLY A 333 24.19 11.14 1.03
N ALA A 334 25.25 11.94 0.94
CA ALA A 334 25.91 12.27 -0.32
C ALA A 334 26.49 11.02 -1.02
N GLU A 335 27.03 10.07 -0.26
CA GLU A 335 27.52 8.77 -0.78
C GLU A 335 26.39 7.96 -1.41
N VAL A 336 25.22 7.88 -0.75
CA VAL A 336 24.06 7.13 -1.26
C VAL A 336 23.56 7.69 -2.60
N LEU A 337 23.67 9.01 -2.82
CA LEU A 337 23.19 9.69 -4.03
C LEU A 337 24.24 9.82 -5.15
N GLU A 338 25.47 9.39 -4.91
CA GLU A 338 26.59 9.66 -5.81
C GLU A 338 26.35 9.10 -7.22
N PHE A 339 25.77 7.91 -7.32
CA PHE A 339 25.51 7.23 -8.61
C PHE A 339 24.55 7.99 -9.53
N ILE A 340 23.69 8.85 -8.96
CA ILE A 340 22.74 9.69 -9.70
C ILE A 340 23.34 11.07 -9.95
N SER A 341 23.76 11.73 -8.87
CA SER A 341 24.22 13.12 -8.86
C SER A 341 25.53 13.36 -9.62
N ASP A 342 26.41 12.36 -9.67
CA ASP A 342 27.69 12.40 -10.38
C ASP A 342 27.68 11.54 -11.64
N PHE A 343 26.50 11.14 -12.11
CA PHE A 343 26.35 10.32 -13.31
C PHE A 343 27.13 10.90 -14.50
N GLY A 344 28.00 10.08 -15.09
CA GLY A 344 28.86 10.45 -16.20
C GLY A 344 30.22 11.06 -15.82
N LYS A 345 30.52 11.29 -14.54
CA LYS A 345 31.86 11.67 -14.08
C LYS A 345 32.80 10.45 -14.00
N LEU A 346 34.10 10.66 -14.19
CA LEU A 346 35.09 9.59 -14.39
C LEU A 346 35.28 8.64 -13.18
N ASN A 347 35.06 9.14 -11.96
CA ASN A 347 35.26 8.40 -10.71
C ASN A 347 33.94 8.05 -9.99
N ALA A 348 32.80 8.43 -10.56
CA ALA A 348 31.50 8.20 -9.94
C ALA A 348 31.12 6.71 -9.97
N PRO A 349 30.38 6.22 -8.97
CA PRO A 349 29.82 4.87 -9.02
C PRO A 349 28.84 4.76 -10.19
N LEU A 350 29.02 3.73 -11.01
CA LEU A 350 28.13 3.48 -12.13
C LEU A 350 26.82 2.80 -11.66
N PRO A 351 25.66 3.20 -12.21
CA PRO A 351 24.41 2.49 -11.97
C PRO A 351 24.54 1.03 -12.41
N ALA A 352 24.03 0.10 -11.61
CA ALA A 352 23.97 -1.32 -11.95
C ALA A 352 23.11 -1.57 -13.20
N ALA A 353 22.01 -0.79 -13.33
CA ALA A 353 21.13 -0.73 -14.48
C ALA A 353 20.34 0.59 -14.50
N ILE A 354 19.92 0.99 -15.70
CA ILE A 354 18.88 2.01 -15.92
C ILE A 354 17.84 1.36 -16.82
N VAL A 355 16.58 1.31 -16.40
CA VAL A 355 15.50 0.65 -17.14
C VAL A 355 14.29 1.56 -17.23
N ALA A 356 13.92 1.95 -18.46
CA ALA A 356 12.69 2.68 -18.74
C ALA A 356 11.61 1.70 -19.22
N CYS A 357 10.46 1.70 -18.55
CA CYS A 357 9.26 0.97 -18.92
C CYS A 357 8.25 1.97 -19.49
N VAL A 358 7.84 1.78 -20.75
CA VAL A 358 7.13 2.80 -21.52
C VAL A 358 5.96 2.20 -22.32
N PRO A 359 4.90 2.97 -22.58
CA PRO A 359 3.82 2.53 -23.44
C PRO A 359 4.31 2.34 -24.88
N GLN A 360 3.71 1.40 -25.61
CA GLN A 360 3.94 1.32 -27.06
C GLN A 360 3.30 2.49 -27.81
N LYS A 361 2.10 2.89 -27.38
CA LYS A 361 1.34 3.99 -27.97
C LYS A 361 0.85 4.97 -26.92
N VAL A 362 0.82 6.24 -27.29
CA VAL A 362 0.33 7.34 -26.46
C VAL A 362 -0.81 8.06 -27.17
N HIS A 363 -1.75 8.58 -26.40
CA HIS A 363 -2.82 9.39 -26.95
C HIS A 363 -2.37 10.85 -27.06
N VAL A 364 -2.48 11.41 -28.26
CA VAL A 364 -2.22 12.82 -28.54
C VAL A 364 -3.53 13.50 -28.92
N ASP A 365 -3.88 14.57 -28.20
CA ASP A 365 -5.13 15.29 -28.42
C ASP A 365 -5.26 15.74 -29.89
N GLY A 366 -6.38 15.38 -30.52
CA GLY A 366 -6.65 15.67 -31.93
C GLY A 366 -6.01 14.71 -32.95
N ALA A 367 -5.00 13.92 -32.55
CA ALA A 367 -4.31 12.95 -33.42
C ALA A 367 -4.61 11.47 -33.08
N GLY A 368 -5.20 11.20 -31.91
CA GLY A 368 -5.52 9.83 -31.48
C GLY A 368 -4.31 9.09 -30.92
N GLU A 369 -4.27 7.77 -31.09
CA GLU A 369 -3.10 6.97 -30.65
C GLU A 369 -1.95 7.07 -31.65
N THR A 370 -0.78 7.48 -31.16
CA THR A 370 0.47 7.55 -31.91
C THR A 370 1.52 6.64 -31.27
N GLU A 371 2.45 6.10 -32.07
CA GLU A 371 3.60 5.35 -31.55
C GLU A 371 4.44 6.26 -30.63
N PHE A 372 4.90 5.69 -29.51
CA PHE A 372 5.77 6.38 -28.58
C PHE A 372 7.23 6.02 -28.87
N GLU A 373 8.00 6.96 -29.40
CA GLU A 373 9.41 6.75 -29.67
C GLU A 373 10.27 7.30 -28.53
N ILE A 374 11.24 6.49 -28.09
CA ILE A 374 12.23 6.85 -27.08
C ILE A 374 13.52 6.08 -27.35
N TYR A 375 14.67 6.74 -27.19
CA TYR A 375 15.98 6.14 -27.42
C TYR A 375 16.89 6.26 -26.17
N PRO A 376 17.80 5.29 -25.92
CA PRO A 376 18.68 5.30 -24.74
C PRO A 376 19.55 6.57 -24.62
N GLU A 377 19.94 7.15 -25.74
CA GLU A 377 20.73 8.38 -25.81
C GLU A 377 19.94 9.56 -25.26
N GLU A 378 18.65 9.66 -25.59
CA GLU A 378 17.78 10.75 -25.11
C GLU A 378 17.55 10.68 -23.61
N ILE A 379 17.46 9.46 -23.04
CA ILE A 379 17.38 9.25 -21.58
C ILE A 379 18.66 9.78 -20.92
N THR A 380 19.82 9.42 -21.49
CA THR A 380 21.12 9.85 -21.00
C THR A 380 21.27 11.37 -21.08
N GLU A 381 20.81 11.98 -22.17
CA GLU A 381 20.79 13.44 -22.35
C GLU A 381 19.86 14.13 -21.35
N ALA A 382 18.67 13.57 -21.09
CA ALA A 382 17.74 14.12 -20.10
C ALA A 382 18.33 14.11 -18.68
N ILE A 383 19.03 13.03 -18.30
CA ILE A 383 19.77 12.93 -17.03
C ILE A 383 20.85 14.03 -16.97
N LYS A 384 21.72 14.10 -17.99
CA LYS A 384 22.81 15.09 -18.03
C LYS A 384 22.29 16.52 -17.99
N ALA A 385 21.23 16.82 -18.74
CA ALA A 385 20.63 18.16 -18.77
C ALA A 385 20.11 18.58 -17.38
N GLY A 386 19.44 17.70 -16.64
CA GLY A 386 19.02 18.00 -15.25
C GLY A 386 20.21 18.19 -14.31
N LEU A 387 21.30 17.45 -14.54
CA LEU A 387 22.56 17.59 -13.80
C LEU A 387 23.38 18.84 -14.19
N GLU A 388 23.03 19.56 -15.25
CA GLU A 388 23.69 20.80 -15.66
C GLU A 388 22.93 22.07 -15.20
N GLU A 389 21.64 21.95 -14.89
CA GLU A 389 20.81 23.07 -14.43
C GLU A 389 21.35 23.70 -13.13
N PRO A 390 21.30 25.03 -12.93
CA PRO A 390 21.80 25.64 -11.70
C PRO A 390 21.01 25.18 -10.47
N ILE A 391 21.71 25.00 -9.34
CA ILE A 391 21.12 24.65 -8.04
C ILE A 391 21.35 25.79 -7.05
N TYR A 392 20.39 25.98 -6.14
CA TYR A 392 20.42 27.03 -5.11
C TYR A 392 20.07 26.42 -3.76
N ARG A 393 20.49 27.01 -2.63
CA ARG A 393 20.08 26.53 -1.30
C ARG A 393 18.60 26.79 -1.05
N GLU A 394 17.94 25.95 -0.26
CA GLU A 394 16.53 26.16 0.15
C GLU A 394 16.41 27.10 1.35
N PRO A 395 15.33 27.90 1.40
CA PRO A 395 14.91 28.53 2.64
C PRO A 395 14.38 27.45 3.59
N GLU A 396 14.67 27.60 4.87
CA GLU A 396 14.10 26.74 5.91
C GLU A 396 12.61 27.04 6.06
N LEU A 397 11.78 26.00 6.02
CA LEU A 397 10.33 26.12 6.17
C LEU A 397 9.97 26.10 7.66
N GLU A 398 9.23 27.11 8.10
CA GLU A 398 8.64 27.13 9.44
C GLU A 398 7.45 26.18 9.51
N VAL A 399 7.52 25.21 10.44
CA VAL A 399 6.48 24.21 10.64
C VAL A 399 5.60 24.62 11.80
N PRO A 400 4.27 24.68 11.61
CA PRO A 400 3.35 25.02 12.69
C PRO A 400 3.39 23.94 13.78
N LYS A 401 3.36 24.37 15.04
CA LYS A 401 3.18 23.45 16.19
C LYS A 401 1.71 23.10 16.41
N GLU A 402 0.84 24.04 16.05
CA GLU A 402 -0.62 23.94 16.13
C GLU A 402 -1.19 24.60 14.87
N LEU A 403 -2.29 24.05 14.36
CA LEU A 403 -3.03 24.62 13.23
C LEU A 403 -4.12 25.58 13.71
N ILE A 404 -4.55 25.45 14.96
CA ILE A 404 -5.53 26.33 15.61
C ILE A 404 -4.95 26.73 16.95
N THR A 405 -4.77 28.03 17.17
CA THR A 405 -4.23 28.54 18.43
C THR A 405 -5.25 28.44 19.56
N GLN A 406 -4.80 28.40 20.81
CA GLN A 406 -5.71 28.37 21.96
C GLN A 406 -6.66 29.57 22.00
N SER A 407 -6.18 30.77 21.62
CA SER A 407 -7.02 31.98 21.57
C SER A 407 -8.13 31.86 20.52
N GLU A 408 -7.82 31.34 19.33
CA GLU A 408 -8.82 31.11 18.27
C GLU A 408 -9.84 30.06 18.71
N LEU A 409 -9.38 29.00 19.39
CA LEU A 409 -10.26 27.96 19.92
C LEU A 409 -11.22 28.50 20.98
N ASP A 410 -10.75 29.34 21.89
CA ASP A 410 -11.57 29.97 22.93
C ASP A 410 -12.62 30.93 22.34
N ASP A 411 -12.26 31.66 21.28
CA ASP A 411 -13.18 32.50 20.51
C ASP A 411 -14.24 31.66 19.80
N LEU A 412 -13.84 30.56 19.15
CA LEU A 412 -14.77 29.64 18.48
C LEU A 412 -15.76 29.00 19.45
N LYS A 413 -15.30 28.57 20.63
CA LYS A 413 -16.17 28.04 21.70
C LYS A 413 -17.18 29.09 22.17
N SER A 414 -16.73 30.32 22.37
CA SER A 414 -17.58 31.43 22.80
C SER A 414 -18.66 31.77 21.77
N GLN A 415 -18.34 31.63 20.47
CA GLN A 415 -19.28 31.86 19.37
C GLN A 415 -20.28 30.72 19.18
N CYS A 416 -19.82 29.46 19.25
CA CYS A 416 -20.63 28.29 18.88
C CYS A 416 -21.37 27.64 20.06
N ASN A 417 -20.94 27.87 21.30
CA ASN A 417 -21.47 27.20 22.51
C ASN A 417 -21.68 25.68 22.31
N PRO A 418 -20.60 24.93 22.01
CA PRO A 418 -20.69 23.51 21.73
C PRO A 418 -21.24 22.75 22.95
N SER A 419 -22.18 21.84 22.71
CA SER A 419 -22.74 20.99 23.77
C SER A 419 -23.23 19.67 23.20
N PHE A 420 -23.34 18.66 24.08
CA PHE A 420 -24.00 17.41 23.74
C PHE A 420 -25.52 17.54 23.89
N VAL A 421 -26.26 17.05 22.90
CA VAL A 421 -27.73 17.07 22.84
C VAL A 421 -28.29 15.65 22.84
N PRO A 422 -29.58 15.44 23.17
CA PRO A 422 -30.21 14.12 23.10
C PRO A 422 -30.12 13.49 21.70
N LEU A 423 -29.88 12.17 21.64
CA LEU A 423 -29.68 11.42 20.39
C LEU A 423 -30.95 11.36 19.54
N THR A 424 -32.10 11.10 20.17
CA THR A 424 -33.43 11.09 19.54
C THR A 424 -34.34 12.10 20.23
N LYS A 425 -35.42 12.51 19.56
CA LYS A 425 -36.43 13.41 20.16
C LYS A 425 -37.29 12.71 21.23
N GLU A 426 -37.23 11.39 21.29
CA GLU A 426 -38.07 10.53 22.11
C GLU A 426 -37.34 10.06 23.38
N GLU A 427 -36.01 9.95 23.35
CA GLU A 427 -35.18 9.61 24.49
C GLU A 427 -34.39 10.84 24.98
N ASN A 428 -34.56 11.22 26.23
CA ASN A 428 -33.77 12.30 26.87
C ASN A 428 -32.31 11.91 27.16
N ALA A 429 -31.83 10.78 26.63
CA ALA A 429 -30.47 10.30 26.82
C ALA A 429 -29.49 11.08 25.94
N VAL A 430 -28.59 11.84 26.59
CA VAL A 430 -27.51 12.59 25.92
C VAL A 430 -26.33 11.68 25.55
N LYS A 431 -26.22 10.52 26.20
CA LYS A 431 -25.23 9.47 25.94
C LYS A 431 -25.93 8.11 25.98
N VAL A 432 -25.69 7.28 24.97
CA VAL A 432 -26.04 5.85 24.98
C VAL A 432 -24.73 5.06 25.05
N PHE A 433 -24.66 4.11 25.96
CA PHE A 433 -23.51 3.22 26.10
C PHE A 433 -23.97 1.78 25.97
N ASP A 434 -23.43 1.08 24.99
CA ASP A 434 -23.65 -0.35 24.79
C ASP A 434 -22.58 -1.13 25.55
N SER A 435 -22.99 -1.82 26.61
CA SER A 435 -22.10 -2.62 27.46
C SER A 435 -21.52 -3.86 26.77
N GLU A 436 -22.18 -4.39 25.74
CA GLU A 436 -21.69 -5.58 25.04
C GLU A 436 -20.56 -5.22 24.08
N THR A 437 -20.72 -4.12 23.33
CA THR A 437 -19.72 -3.68 22.35
C THR A 437 -18.68 -2.72 22.94
N GLY A 438 -18.99 -2.06 24.06
CA GLY A 438 -18.20 -1.01 24.69
C GLY A 438 -18.27 0.33 23.96
N ILE A 439 -19.28 0.55 23.12
CA ILE A 439 -19.42 1.77 22.30
C ILE A 439 -20.25 2.81 23.04
N ALA A 440 -19.75 4.04 23.07
CA ALA A 440 -20.48 5.22 23.51
C ALA A 440 -20.93 6.06 22.31
N GLN A 441 -22.18 6.49 22.32
CA GLN A 441 -22.78 7.31 21.28
C GLN A 441 -23.25 8.64 21.87
N ARG A 442 -22.97 9.74 21.17
CA ARG A 442 -23.36 11.11 21.53
C ARG A 442 -23.73 11.91 20.28
N ARG A 443 -24.45 13.02 20.47
CA ARG A 443 -24.76 13.97 19.41
C ARG A 443 -24.36 15.38 19.80
N LEU A 444 -23.72 16.12 18.90
CA LEU A 444 -23.35 17.51 19.11
C LEU A 444 -24.50 18.46 18.75
N SER A 445 -24.51 19.65 19.36
CA SER A 445 -25.49 20.71 19.11
C SER A 445 -25.53 21.20 17.66
N ASN A 446 -24.43 21.06 16.92
CA ASN A 446 -24.36 21.35 15.48
C ASN A 446 -24.86 20.20 14.58
N GLY A 447 -25.28 19.07 15.17
CA GLY A 447 -25.93 17.95 14.49
C GLY A 447 -25.04 16.73 14.26
N ILE A 448 -23.72 16.85 14.41
CA ILE A 448 -22.75 15.77 14.16
C ILE A 448 -22.96 14.63 15.16
N SER A 449 -23.02 13.40 14.63
CA SER A 449 -23.10 12.18 15.45
C SER A 449 -21.69 11.71 15.79
N ILE A 450 -21.46 11.36 17.05
CA ILE A 450 -20.16 10.94 17.56
C ILE A 450 -20.29 9.54 18.16
N ASN A 451 -19.46 8.61 17.69
CA ASN A 451 -19.32 7.28 18.26
C ASN A 451 -17.88 7.13 18.75
N TYR A 452 -17.68 6.59 19.94
CA TYR A 452 -16.33 6.26 20.38
C TYR A 452 -16.25 4.98 21.20
N LYS A 453 -15.10 4.30 21.12
CA LYS A 453 -14.78 3.11 21.90
C LYS A 453 -13.37 3.19 22.45
N ILE A 454 -13.24 3.02 23.75
CA ILE A 454 -11.95 2.98 24.45
C ILE A 454 -11.44 1.54 24.45
N THR A 455 -10.20 1.33 24.02
CA THR A 455 -9.56 0.01 23.95
C THR A 455 -8.05 0.10 24.06
N GLN A 456 -7.45 -0.91 24.68
CA GLN A 456 -5.99 -1.04 24.83
C GLN A 456 -5.37 -2.04 23.85
N ASN A 457 -6.14 -2.49 22.84
CA ASN A 457 -5.65 -3.46 21.86
C ASN A 457 -4.44 -2.93 21.05
N GLU A 458 -4.44 -1.62 20.76
CA GLU A 458 -3.31 -0.90 20.17
C GLU A 458 -2.90 0.20 21.16
N ALA A 459 -1.89 -0.09 21.99
CA ALA A 459 -1.46 0.82 23.05
C ALA A 459 -1.10 2.21 22.51
N ARG A 460 -1.67 3.27 23.10
CA ARG A 460 -1.44 4.68 22.74
C ARG A 460 -1.67 5.06 21.27
N VAL A 461 -2.49 4.30 20.54
CA VAL A 461 -2.94 4.66 19.19
C VAL A 461 -4.42 5.03 19.21
N GLY A 462 -4.79 5.99 18.38
CA GLY A 462 -6.17 6.28 18.04
C GLY A 462 -6.42 6.22 16.53
N VAL A 463 -7.59 5.73 16.16
CA VAL A 463 -8.13 5.79 14.80
C VAL A 463 -9.42 6.58 14.85
N MET A 464 -9.55 7.57 13.96
CA MET A 464 -10.75 8.39 13.82
C MET A 464 -11.21 8.36 12.37
N ARG A 465 -12.48 8.09 12.12
CA ARG A 465 -13.08 8.14 10.80
C ARG A 465 -14.28 9.08 10.79
N LEU A 466 -14.23 10.10 9.93
CA LEU A 466 -15.39 10.87 9.53
C LEU A 466 -16.06 10.17 8.34
N ILE A 467 -17.38 10.03 8.39
CA ILE A 467 -18.22 9.57 7.29
C ILE A 467 -19.26 10.67 7.00
N VAL A 468 -19.44 10.97 5.73
CA VAL A 468 -20.45 11.91 5.22
C VAL A 468 -21.32 11.16 4.23
N GLY A 469 -22.62 11.09 4.50
CA GLY A 469 -23.58 10.37 3.65
C GLY A 469 -23.82 11.05 2.30
N GLY A 470 -24.04 10.26 1.26
CA GLY A 470 -24.33 10.73 -0.09
C GLY A 470 -23.36 10.18 -1.12
N GLY A 471 -22.06 10.44 -0.94
CA GLY A 471 -21.01 9.97 -1.85
C GLY A 471 -21.31 10.35 -3.29
N ARG A 472 -21.07 9.42 -4.23
CA ARG A 472 -21.45 9.61 -5.64
C ARG A 472 -22.94 9.46 -5.90
N ALA A 473 -23.73 8.92 -4.98
CA ALA A 473 -25.18 8.76 -5.19
C ALA A 473 -25.89 10.10 -5.37
N THR A 474 -25.30 11.20 -4.89
CA THR A 474 -25.81 12.57 -5.08
C THR A 474 -25.47 13.17 -6.45
N GLU A 475 -24.65 12.50 -7.28
CA GLU A 475 -24.36 12.94 -8.64
C GLU A 475 -25.63 12.81 -9.51
N ASP A 476 -25.91 13.84 -10.30
CA ASP A 476 -26.96 13.86 -11.32
C ASP A 476 -26.36 13.69 -12.73
N SER A 477 -27.21 13.69 -13.76
CA SER A 477 -26.79 13.50 -15.15
C SER A 477 -25.76 14.54 -15.66
N GLU A 478 -25.72 15.73 -15.06
CA GLU A 478 -24.80 16.82 -15.45
C GLU A 478 -23.56 16.92 -14.55
N SER A 479 -23.54 16.23 -13.41
CA SER A 479 -22.46 16.27 -12.41
C SER A 479 -21.76 14.92 -12.21
N LYS A 480 -21.88 14.01 -13.18
CA LYS A 480 -21.19 12.71 -13.18
C LYS A 480 -19.68 12.85 -12.95
N GLY A 481 -19.17 12.14 -11.95
CA GLY A 481 -17.78 12.17 -11.54
C GLY A 481 -17.36 13.36 -10.68
N SER A 482 -18.27 14.31 -10.42
CA SER A 482 -17.95 15.53 -9.67
C SER A 482 -17.50 15.26 -8.22
N VAL A 483 -18.02 14.22 -7.57
CA VAL A 483 -17.69 13.90 -6.18
C VAL A 483 -16.30 13.27 -6.10
N ILE A 484 -15.99 12.26 -6.92
CA ILE A 484 -14.67 11.61 -6.88
C ILE A 484 -13.55 12.54 -7.34
N VAL A 485 -13.81 13.40 -8.33
CA VAL A 485 -12.85 14.42 -8.78
C VAL A 485 -12.71 15.50 -7.71
N GLY A 486 -13.80 15.93 -7.08
CA GLY A 486 -13.77 16.94 -6.01
C GLY A 486 -13.03 16.48 -4.77
N VAL A 487 -13.29 15.26 -4.29
CA VAL A 487 -12.61 14.66 -3.15
C VAL A 487 -11.13 14.51 -3.43
N ARG A 488 -10.77 14.01 -4.63
CA ARG A 488 -9.37 13.94 -5.05
C ARG A 488 -8.73 15.31 -5.18
N THR A 489 -9.45 16.33 -5.64
CA THR A 489 -8.97 17.71 -5.74
C THR A 489 -8.59 18.25 -4.36
N LEU A 490 -9.43 18.03 -3.34
CA LEU A 490 -9.16 18.46 -1.98
C LEU A 490 -7.95 17.72 -1.38
N SER A 491 -7.87 16.40 -1.59
CA SER A 491 -6.73 15.57 -1.16
C SER A 491 -5.41 15.98 -1.83
N GLU A 492 -5.41 16.25 -3.14
CA GLU A 492 -4.24 16.72 -3.89
C GLU A 492 -3.84 18.14 -3.54
N GLY A 493 -4.78 18.96 -3.04
CA GLY A 493 -4.52 20.31 -2.55
C GLY A 493 -3.70 20.27 -1.27
N GLY A 494 -4.14 19.52 -0.26
CA GLY A 494 -3.42 19.33 1.01
C GLY A 494 -3.19 20.60 1.84
N CYS A 495 -3.75 21.74 1.44
CA CYS A 495 -3.63 23.03 2.12
C CYS A 495 -4.88 23.27 2.98
N VAL A 496 -4.70 23.90 4.15
CA VAL A 496 -5.82 24.32 5.01
C VAL A 496 -5.57 25.70 5.58
N GLY A 497 -6.59 26.57 5.56
CA GLY A 497 -6.49 27.96 6.00
C GLY A 497 -5.36 28.70 5.31
N ASN A 498 -4.41 29.20 6.10
CA ASN A 498 -3.21 29.90 5.63
C ASN A 498 -1.98 28.99 5.53
N PHE A 499 -2.11 27.71 5.85
CA PHE A 499 -0.99 26.76 5.85
C PHE A 499 -0.84 26.12 4.48
N SER A 500 0.39 26.14 3.97
CA SER A 500 0.72 25.46 2.73
C SER A 500 0.68 23.94 2.91
N ARG A 501 0.56 23.21 1.80
CA ARG A 501 0.63 21.74 1.79
C ARG A 501 1.88 21.24 2.52
N GLU A 502 3.02 21.88 2.28
CA GLU A 502 4.29 21.55 2.92
C GLU A 502 4.22 21.67 4.44
N GLN A 503 3.59 22.72 4.95
CA GLN A 503 3.44 22.91 6.39
C GLN A 503 2.50 21.89 7.01
N VAL A 504 1.41 21.53 6.32
CA VAL A 504 0.43 20.54 6.79
C VAL A 504 1.03 19.14 6.79
N GLU A 505 1.76 18.74 5.74
CA GLU A 505 2.43 17.44 5.68
C GLU A 505 3.48 17.32 6.81
N LEU A 506 4.30 18.35 7.07
CA LEU A 506 5.26 18.33 8.19
C LEU A 506 4.59 18.33 9.56
N PHE A 507 3.45 19.02 9.69
CA PHE A 507 2.64 18.96 10.90
C PHE A 507 2.14 17.52 11.16
N CYS A 508 1.71 16.82 10.12
CA CYS A 508 1.28 15.41 10.23
C CYS A 508 2.44 14.50 10.63
N VAL A 509 3.60 14.62 9.96
CA VAL A 509 4.82 13.84 10.28
C VAL A 509 5.25 14.04 11.74
N ASN A 510 5.27 15.29 12.22
CA ASN A 510 5.68 15.62 13.59
C ASN A 510 4.78 15.01 14.67
N ASN A 511 3.50 14.85 14.35
CA ASN A 511 2.47 14.33 15.25
C ASN A 511 2.11 12.86 14.99
N LEU A 512 2.85 12.17 14.10
CA LEU A 512 2.58 10.80 13.66
C LEU A 512 1.13 10.60 13.19
N ILE A 513 0.63 11.55 12.41
CA ILE A 513 -0.71 11.51 11.83
C ILE A 513 -0.61 10.96 10.41
N ASN A 514 -1.34 9.88 10.14
CA ASN A 514 -1.66 9.45 8.80
C ASN A 514 -3.12 9.81 8.51
N CYS A 515 -3.37 10.49 7.39
CA CYS A 515 -4.69 10.95 7.00
C CYS A 515 -4.97 10.56 5.54
N SER A 516 -6.13 9.96 5.29
CA SER A 516 -6.62 9.68 3.93
C SER A 516 -8.02 10.28 3.74
N LEU A 517 -8.29 10.76 2.52
CA LEU A 517 -9.56 11.33 2.12
C LEU A 517 -10.02 10.66 0.84
N GLU A 518 -11.15 9.97 0.91
CA GLU A 518 -11.66 9.14 -0.18
C GLU A 518 -13.18 9.26 -0.30
N SER A 519 -13.71 8.76 -1.41
CA SER A 519 -15.15 8.64 -1.62
C SER A 519 -15.49 7.39 -2.39
N ASN A 520 -16.71 6.91 -2.16
CA ASN A 520 -17.33 5.82 -2.89
C ASN A 520 -18.76 6.22 -3.27
N GLU A 521 -19.55 5.24 -3.70
CA GLU A 521 -20.92 5.43 -4.14
C GLU A 521 -21.83 6.04 -3.07
N GLU A 522 -21.59 5.74 -1.78
CA GLU A 522 -22.50 6.06 -0.68
C GLU A 522 -21.94 7.12 0.29
N PHE A 523 -20.62 7.25 0.36
CA PHE A 523 -19.94 8.04 1.38
C PHE A 523 -18.77 8.84 0.83
N ILE A 524 -18.55 10.01 1.43
CA ILE A 524 -17.24 10.65 1.49
C ILE A 524 -16.69 10.36 2.88
N PHE A 525 -15.45 9.88 2.99
CA PHE A 525 -14.88 9.55 4.29
C PHE A 525 -13.44 10.02 4.41
N MET A 526 -13.09 10.38 5.63
CA MET A 526 -11.74 10.79 6.01
C MET A 526 -11.29 9.95 7.19
N GLU A 527 -10.16 9.27 7.05
CA GLU A 527 -9.60 8.42 8.09
C GLU A 527 -8.30 9.03 8.62
N PHE A 528 -8.16 9.03 9.93
CA PHE A 528 -6.97 9.44 10.66
C PHE A 528 -6.50 8.28 11.51
N ARG A 529 -5.20 7.99 11.43
CA ARG A 529 -4.48 7.21 12.43
C ARG A 529 -3.48 8.13 13.10
N PHE A 530 -3.49 8.20 14.42
CA PHE A 530 -2.65 9.12 15.18
C PHE A 530 -2.12 8.47 16.46
N ALA A 531 -0.95 8.94 16.90
CA ALA A 531 -0.42 8.61 18.21
C ALA A 531 -1.07 9.48 19.30
N LEU A 532 -1.27 8.94 20.49
CA LEU A 532 -1.83 9.67 21.63
C LEU A 532 -0.79 10.50 22.42
N ARG A 533 0.49 10.33 22.10
CA ARG A 533 1.58 11.10 22.72
C ARG A 533 1.62 12.55 22.21
N ASP A 534 2.18 13.45 23.01
CA ASP A 534 2.43 14.87 22.65
C ASP A 534 1.20 15.62 22.12
N ASN A 535 -0.01 15.26 22.57
CA ASN A 535 -1.28 15.78 22.06
C ASN A 535 -1.58 15.42 20.58
N GLY A 536 -1.06 14.31 20.05
CA GLY A 536 -1.31 13.88 18.67
C GLY A 536 -2.80 13.70 18.34
N MET A 537 -3.63 13.30 19.31
CA MET A 537 -5.09 13.33 19.15
C MET A 537 -5.61 14.74 18.88
N ARG A 538 -5.24 15.73 19.69
CA ARG A 538 -5.65 17.13 19.46
C ARG A 538 -5.18 17.62 18.09
N ALA A 539 -3.97 17.26 17.68
CA ALA A 539 -3.44 17.60 16.37
C ALA A 539 -4.28 17.00 15.22
N ALA A 540 -4.72 15.75 15.34
CA ALA A 540 -5.63 15.12 14.37
C ALA A 540 -7.00 15.82 14.32
N PHE A 541 -7.56 16.18 15.48
CA PHE A 541 -8.81 16.94 15.55
C PHE A 541 -8.69 18.37 15.00
N GLN A 542 -7.54 19.04 15.22
CA GLN A 542 -7.25 20.34 14.61
C GLN A 542 -7.25 20.23 13.09
N LEU A 543 -6.56 19.22 12.53
CA LEU A 543 -6.52 19.01 11.09
C LEU A 543 -7.92 18.74 10.52
N LEU A 544 -8.70 17.89 11.17
CA LEU A 544 -10.09 17.63 10.77
C LEU A 544 -10.94 18.91 10.80
N HIS A 545 -10.88 19.70 11.88
CA HIS A 545 -11.57 20.99 11.95
C HIS A 545 -11.16 21.93 10.82
N MET A 546 -9.86 22.04 10.55
CA MET A 546 -9.33 22.89 9.49
C MET A 546 -9.79 22.46 8.10
N VAL A 547 -9.91 21.16 7.83
CA VAL A 547 -10.49 20.67 6.57
C VAL A 547 -11.97 21.07 6.47
N LEU A 548 -12.74 20.91 7.55
CA LEU A 548 -14.18 21.18 7.55
C LEU A 548 -14.51 22.68 7.37
N GLU A 549 -13.82 23.56 8.11
CA GLU A 549 -14.12 25.01 8.12
C GLU A 549 -13.25 25.82 7.14
N HIS A 550 -12.00 25.40 6.94
CA HIS A 550 -10.96 26.19 6.28
C HIS A 550 -10.30 25.43 5.10
N ASN A 551 -11.06 24.60 4.38
CA ASN A 551 -10.58 23.95 3.17
C ASN A 551 -10.15 24.95 2.08
N VAL A 552 -9.07 24.61 1.38
CA VAL A 552 -8.56 25.39 0.25
C VAL A 552 -8.66 24.54 -1.02
N TRP A 553 -9.26 25.12 -2.07
CA TRP A 553 -9.46 24.48 -3.36
C TRP A 553 -8.56 25.14 -4.40
N LEU A 554 -7.66 24.35 -5.00
CA LEU A 554 -6.64 24.84 -5.93
C LEU A 554 -6.92 24.34 -7.35
N GLU A 555 -6.79 25.24 -8.34
CA GLU A 555 -7.00 24.90 -9.76
C GLU A 555 -6.01 23.84 -10.25
N ASP A 556 -4.73 23.94 -9.84
CA ASP A 556 -3.71 22.96 -10.21
C ASP A 556 -4.01 21.57 -9.63
N ALA A 557 -4.61 21.51 -8.43
CA ALA A 557 -5.03 20.24 -7.82
C ALA A 557 -6.22 19.62 -8.57
N PHE A 558 -7.16 20.45 -9.03
CA PHE A 558 -8.28 20.01 -9.86
C PHE A 558 -7.82 19.48 -11.22
N ASN A 559 -6.86 20.16 -11.84
CA ASN A 559 -6.26 19.72 -13.10
C ASN A 559 -5.59 18.35 -12.93
N ARG A 560 -4.81 18.14 -11.86
CA ARG A 560 -4.20 16.84 -11.56
C ARG A 560 -5.23 15.74 -11.31
N ALA A 561 -6.25 16.01 -10.49
CA ALA A 561 -7.32 15.07 -10.22
C ALA A 561 -8.06 14.66 -11.51
N THR A 562 -8.36 15.62 -12.38
CA THR A 562 -9.02 15.37 -13.67
C THR A 562 -8.15 14.52 -14.60
N GLN A 563 -6.85 14.83 -14.70
CA GLN A 563 -5.92 14.05 -15.51
C GLN A 563 -5.75 12.61 -15.00
N LEU A 564 -5.74 12.42 -13.67
CA LEU A 564 -5.67 11.10 -13.06
C LEU A 564 -6.86 10.22 -13.50
N TYR A 565 -8.09 10.72 -13.38
CA TYR A 565 -9.27 9.95 -13.78
C TYR A 565 -9.37 9.76 -15.30
N LEU A 566 -8.86 10.70 -16.09
CA LEU A 566 -8.75 10.53 -17.54
C LEU A 566 -7.77 9.40 -17.90
N SER A 567 -6.64 9.32 -17.20
CA SER A 567 -5.67 8.23 -17.34
C SER A 567 -6.30 6.88 -16.93
N TYR A 568 -7.04 6.84 -15.82
CA TYR A 568 -7.79 5.66 -15.41
C TYR A 568 -8.84 5.22 -16.44
N TYR A 569 -9.59 6.15 -17.04
CA TYR A 569 -10.53 5.79 -18.10
C TYR A 569 -9.82 5.20 -19.33
N ARG A 570 -8.71 5.82 -19.75
CA ARG A 570 -7.88 5.34 -20.88
C ARG A 570 -7.23 3.97 -20.63
N SER A 571 -7.09 3.57 -19.36
CA SER A 571 -6.55 2.28 -18.93
C SER A 571 -7.49 1.10 -19.19
N ILE A 572 -8.81 1.35 -19.21
CA ILE A 572 -9.85 0.31 -19.27
C ILE A 572 -9.66 -0.65 -20.45
N PRO A 573 -9.51 -0.20 -21.72
CA PRO A 573 -9.36 -1.11 -22.85
C PRO A 573 -8.04 -1.89 -22.85
N LYS A 574 -7.08 -1.56 -21.97
CA LYS A 574 -5.79 -2.24 -21.83
C LYS A 574 -5.81 -3.41 -20.84
N SER A 575 -6.94 -3.67 -20.18
CA SER A 575 -7.09 -4.85 -19.32
C SER A 575 -8.37 -5.58 -19.71
N LEU A 576 -8.24 -6.87 -20.01
CA LEU A 576 -9.38 -7.73 -20.29
C LEU A 576 -10.36 -7.74 -19.12
N GLU A 577 -9.86 -7.82 -17.90
CA GLU A 577 -10.64 -7.79 -16.66
C GLU A 577 -11.39 -6.46 -16.50
N ARG A 578 -10.67 -5.34 -16.57
CA ARG A 578 -11.27 -4.01 -16.35
C ARG A 578 -12.29 -3.68 -17.43
N SER A 579 -12.00 -3.96 -18.70
CA SER A 579 -12.94 -3.72 -19.81
C SER A 579 -14.19 -4.58 -19.70
N THR A 580 -14.05 -5.86 -19.32
CA THR A 580 -15.20 -6.75 -19.12
C THR A 580 -16.05 -6.29 -17.93
N ALA A 581 -15.42 -5.96 -16.80
CA ALA A 581 -16.12 -5.43 -15.63
C ALA A 581 -16.83 -4.10 -15.94
N HIS A 582 -16.15 -3.15 -16.60
CA HIS A 582 -16.71 -1.85 -16.96
C HIS A 582 -17.96 -1.97 -17.85
N LYS A 583 -17.89 -2.79 -18.92
CA LYS A 583 -19.04 -3.00 -19.81
C LYS A 583 -20.18 -3.73 -19.12
N LEU A 584 -19.88 -4.73 -18.29
CA LEU A 584 -20.87 -5.45 -17.49
C LEU A 584 -21.60 -4.50 -16.53
N MET A 585 -20.86 -3.66 -15.80
CA MET A 585 -21.43 -2.70 -14.86
C MET A 585 -22.35 -1.69 -15.55
N LEU A 586 -21.90 -1.08 -16.66
CA LEU A 586 -22.74 -0.17 -17.44
C LEU A 586 -23.99 -0.86 -18.00
N ALA A 587 -23.88 -2.10 -18.47
CA ALA A 587 -25.02 -2.82 -19.00
C ALA A 587 -26.05 -3.18 -17.91
N MET A 588 -25.57 -3.56 -16.72
CA MET A 588 -26.38 -3.94 -15.56
C MET A 588 -27.12 -2.74 -14.96
N LEU A 589 -26.44 -1.60 -14.84
CA LEU A 589 -26.93 -0.41 -14.15
C LEU A 589 -27.45 0.68 -15.10
N ASN A 590 -28.00 0.27 -16.26
CA ASN A 590 -28.63 1.19 -17.21
C ASN A 590 -27.75 2.40 -17.62
N HIS A 591 -26.46 2.13 -17.85
CA HIS A 591 -25.44 3.12 -18.21
C HIS A 591 -25.20 4.22 -17.15
N ASP A 592 -25.42 3.89 -15.88
CA ASP A 592 -25.10 4.77 -14.77
C ASP A 592 -23.58 4.85 -14.53
N GLU A 593 -23.01 6.03 -14.79
CA GLU A 593 -21.59 6.31 -14.61
C GLU A 593 -21.17 6.44 -13.14
N ARG A 594 -22.11 6.44 -12.19
CA ARG A 594 -21.82 6.49 -10.74
C ARG A 594 -21.08 5.24 -10.23
N PHE A 595 -21.05 4.17 -11.01
CA PHE A 595 -20.44 2.87 -10.66
C PHE A 595 -19.22 2.50 -11.50
N VAL A 596 -18.76 3.42 -12.35
CA VAL A 596 -17.56 3.25 -13.18
C VAL A 596 -16.74 4.53 -13.19
N GLU A 597 -15.55 4.48 -13.80
CA GLU A 597 -14.72 5.65 -14.01
C GLU A 597 -15.45 6.69 -14.90
N PRO A 598 -15.42 7.99 -14.55
CA PRO A 598 -16.09 9.03 -15.34
C PRO A 598 -15.59 9.08 -16.78
N SER A 599 -16.51 9.25 -17.71
CA SER A 599 -16.14 9.37 -19.12
C SER A 599 -15.39 10.68 -19.40
N PRO A 600 -14.56 10.75 -20.48
CA PRO A 600 -13.91 11.99 -20.89
C PRO A 600 -14.90 13.14 -21.14
N HIS A 601 -16.11 12.81 -21.62
CA HIS A 601 -17.18 13.79 -21.82
C HIS A 601 -17.67 14.37 -20.49
N SER A 602 -17.91 13.52 -19.48
CA SER A 602 -18.30 13.94 -18.14
C SER A 602 -17.20 14.79 -17.49
N LEU A 603 -15.94 14.36 -17.58
CA LEU A 603 -14.78 15.10 -17.03
C LEU A 603 -14.64 16.51 -17.64
N GLN A 604 -14.86 16.66 -18.95
CA GLN A 604 -14.78 17.96 -19.63
C GLN A 604 -15.85 18.98 -19.19
N LYS A 605 -16.98 18.52 -18.64
CA LYS A 605 -18.03 19.39 -18.11
C LYS A 605 -17.72 19.94 -16.72
N LEU A 606 -16.80 19.29 -16.00
CA LEU A 606 -16.49 19.65 -14.61
C LEU A 606 -15.67 20.94 -14.55
N THR A 607 -15.96 21.72 -13.51
CA THR A 607 -15.20 22.92 -13.13
C THR A 607 -14.85 22.84 -11.64
N LEU A 608 -13.80 23.53 -11.21
CA LEU A 608 -13.41 23.60 -9.79
C LEU A 608 -14.59 23.96 -8.87
N GLN A 609 -15.42 24.93 -9.28
CA GLN A 609 -16.58 25.34 -8.49
C GLN A 609 -17.66 24.25 -8.43
N SER A 610 -17.91 23.53 -9.53
CA SER A 610 -18.90 22.46 -9.56
C SER A 610 -18.52 21.29 -8.65
N VAL A 611 -17.25 20.87 -8.67
CA VAL A 611 -16.77 19.77 -7.84
C VAL A 611 -16.69 20.18 -6.36
N LYS A 612 -16.31 21.42 -6.08
CA LYS A 612 -16.37 22.00 -4.73
C LYS A 612 -17.79 21.94 -4.17
N ASN A 613 -18.78 22.39 -4.95
CA ASN A 613 -20.17 22.36 -4.53
C ASN A 613 -20.67 20.92 -4.33
N ALA A 614 -20.34 20.01 -5.24
CA ALA A 614 -20.75 18.61 -5.15
C ALA A 614 -20.26 17.92 -3.87
N VAL A 615 -19.04 18.26 -3.43
CA VAL A 615 -18.45 17.75 -2.18
C VAL A 615 -19.00 18.50 -0.97
N MET A 616 -18.80 19.82 -0.90
CA MET A 616 -19.07 20.61 0.31
C MET A 616 -20.56 20.71 0.66
N ASN A 617 -21.47 20.55 -0.31
CA ASN A 617 -22.91 20.52 -0.01
C ASN A 617 -23.32 19.29 0.81
N GLN A 618 -22.50 18.23 0.83
CA GLN A 618 -22.75 17.03 1.63
C GLN A 618 -22.28 17.19 3.08
N PHE A 619 -21.30 18.08 3.34
CA PHE A 619 -20.74 18.35 4.67
C PHE A 619 -21.67 19.20 5.53
N VAL A 620 -22.76 18.57 5.97
CA VAL A 620 -23.79 19.14 6.85
C VAL A 620 -23.77 18.39 8.17
N GLY A 621 -23.85 19.10 9.29
CA GLY A 621 -23.71 18.48 10.62
C GLY A 621 -24.58 17.25 10.83
N GLY A 622 -25.86 17.30 10.45
CA GLY A 622 -26.78 16.15 10.55
C GLY A 622 -26.51 14.99 9.58
N ASN A 623 -25.60 15.16 8.62
CA ASN A 623 -25.19 14.16 7.63
C ASN A 623 -23.75 13.65 7.88
N MET A 624 -23.11 14.12 8.95
CA MET A 624 -21.76 13.73 9.35
C MET A 624 -21.78 12.84 10.58
N GLU A 625 -20.98 11.79 10.55
CA GLU A 625 -20.72 10.90 11.67
C GLU A 625 -19.21 10.74 11.87
N VAL A 626 -18.75 10.89 13.11
CA VAL A 626 -17.34 10.67 13.47
C VAL A 626 -17.24 9.51 14.45
N SER A 627 -16.52 8.47 14.06
CA SER A 627 -16.25 7.27 14.85
C SER A 627 -14.80 7.23 15.29
N ILE A 628 -14.53 7.06 16.60
CA ILE A 628 -13.17 7.16 17.19
C ILE A 628 -12.89 5.92 18.05
N VAL A 629 -11.77 5.24 17.85
CA VAL A 629 -11.37 4.07 18.62
C VAL A 629 -9.91 4.17 19.04
N GLY A 630 -9.59 3.92 20.31
CA GLY A 630 -8.20 3.98 20.79
C GLY A 630 -8.02 3.95 22.30
N ASP A 631 -6.77 4.09 22.74
CA ASP A 631 -6.34 4.01 24.14
C ASP A 631 -6.34 5.38 24.86
N PHE A 632 -7.50 6.05 24.87
CA PHE A 632 -7.69 7.37 25.48
C PHE A 632 -8.75 7.33 26.58
N THR A 633 -8.81 8.36 27.42
CA THR A 633 -9.89 8.49 28.41
C THR A 633 -11.14 9.12 27.80
N GLU A 634 -12.29 8.92 28.46
CA GLU A 634 -13.56 9.55 28.06
C GLU A 634 -13.44 11.08 28.09
N GLU A 635 -12.80 11.63 29.11
CA GLU A 635 -12.63 13.07 29.27
C GLU A 635 -11.78 13.67 28.14
N GLU A 636 -10.73 12.97 27.71
CA GLU A 636 -9.84 13.43 26.65
C GLU A 636 -10.54 13.49 25.30
N VAL A 637 -11.27 12.43 24.92
CA VAL A 637 -11.99 12.37 23.64
C VAL A 637 -13.16 13.36 23.63
N GLU A 638 -13.94 13.45 24.70
CA GLU A 638 -15.09 14.37 24.75
C GLU A 638 -14.66 15.82 24.76
N SER A 639 -13.55 16.16 25.42
CA SER A 639 -12.94 17.48 25.33
C SER A 639 -12.53 17.79 23.88
N CYS A 640 -11.84 16.90 23.19
CA CYS A 640 -11.43 17.14 21.79
C CYS A 640 -12.64 17.28 20.86
N VAL A 641 -13.67 16.45 21.07
CA VAL A 641 -14.92 16.51 20.31
C VAL A 641 -15.62 17.85 20.50
N LEU A 642 -15.79 18.33 21.73
CA LEU A 642 -16.43 19.64 21.97
C LEU A 642 -15.59 20.80 21.44
N ASP A 643 -14.27 20.71 21.62
CA ASP A 643 -13.32 21.76 21.25
C ASP A 643 -13.28 21.96 19.73
N TYR A 644 -13.16 20.88 18.97
CA TYR A 644 -12.89 20.95 17.54
C TYR A 644 -14.09 20.58 16.68
N LEU A 645 -14.87 19.55 17.01
CA LEU A 645 -16.03 19.16 16.19
C LEU A 645 -17.27 19.94 16.57
N GLY A 646 -17.44 20.28 17.86
CA GLY A 646 -18.54 21.09 18.35
C GLY A 646 -18.51 22.54 17.87
N THR A 647 -17.34 23.03 17.47
CA THR A 647 -17.11 24.40 16.97
C THR A 647 -17.19 24.50 15.44
N VAL A 648 -17.42 23.39 14.73
CA VAL A 648 -17.75 23.40 13.30
C VAL A 648 -19.12 24.06 13.11
N ARG A 649 -19.21 25.02 12.20
CA ARG A 649 -20.42 25.80 11.97
C ARG A 649 -21.51 24.92 11.37
N ALA A 650 -22.71 25.05 11.93
CA ALA A 650 -23.88 24.35 11.42
C ALA A 650 -24.25 24.91 10.04
N SER A 651 -23.91 24.18 8.97
CA SER A 651 -24.45 24.44 7.64
C SER A 651 -25.92 24.06 7.60
N SER A 652 -26.79 24.98 7.16
CA SER A 652 -28.21 24.69 6.94
C SER A 652 -28.37 23.78 5.72
N SER A 653 -29.02 22.63 5.89
CA SER A 653 -29.32 21.72 4.78
C SER A 653 -30.22 22.39 3.74
N LEU A 654 -29.80 22.40 2.47
CA LEU A 654 -30.77 22.27 1.38
C LEU A 654 -31.26 20.82 1.44
N ASN A 655 -32.57 20.58 1.50
CA ASN A 655 -33.17 19.23 1.52
C ASN A 655 -32.50 18.32 0.47
N THR A 656 -31.57 17.47 0.91
CA THR A 656 -30.79 16.61 0.00
C THR A 656 -31.53 15.30 -0.27
N GLU A 657 -32.43 14.90 0.64
CA GLU A 657 -33.32 13.74 0.47
C GLU A 657 -34.21 13.84 -0.79
N GLU A 658 -34.46 15.04 -1.33
CA GLU A 658 -35.32 15.24 -2.50
C GLU A 658 -34.59 15.06 -3.85
N ARG A 659 -33.27 14.78 -3.89
CA ARG A 659 -32.48 14.77 -5.15
C ARG A 659 -31.69 13.50 -5.50
N ILE A 660 -31.69 12.45 -4.67
CA ILE A 660 -30.94 11.23 -5.01
C ILE A 660 -31.69 10.43 -6.08
N GLU A 661 -31.11 10.34 -7.28
CA GLU A 661 -31.66 9.51 -8.36
C GLU A 661 -31.57 8.02 -7.98
N LYS A 662 -32.73 7.35 -7.96
CA LYS A 662 -32.82 5.92 -7.63
C LYS A 662 -32.02 5.09 -8.62
N ILE A 663 -31.20 4.20 -8.08
CA ILE A 663 -30.46 3.21 -8.87
C ILE A 663 -31.48 2.31 -9.56
N SER A 664 -31.39 2.26 -10.88
CA SER A 664 -32.28 1.46 -11.71
C SER A 664 -31.50 0.37 -12.40
N PHE A 665 -31.76 -0.88 -11.99
CA PHE A 665 -31.30 -2.03 -12.76
C PHE A 665 -32.04 -2.08 -14.08
N ARG A 666 -31.31 -2.44 -15.15
CA ARG A 666 -31.96 -2.65 -16.44
C ARG A 666 -32.92 -3.84 -16.33
N PRO A 667 -34.23 -3.68 -16.59
CA PRO A 667 -35.20 -4.78 -16.47
C PRO A 667 -34.91 -5.86 -17.54
N PHE A 668 -34.98 -7.13 -17.15
CA PHE A 668 -34.95 -8.26 -18.10
C PHE A 668 -36.29 -8.28 -18.86
N PRO A 669 -36.35 -8.24 -20.23
CA PRO A 669 -35.38 -8.75 -21.19
C PRO A 669 -35.00 -7.77 -22.34
N SER A 670 -33.72 -7.63 -22.66
CA SER A 670 -33.26 -7.12 -23.97
C SER A 670 -31.85 -7.58 -24.26
N ASP A 671 -31.68 -8.41 -25.30
CA ASP A 671 -30.53 -8.69 -26.19
C ASP A 671 -29.09 -8.85 -25.63
N VAL A 672 -28.89 -8.75 -24.31
CA VAL A 672 -27.58 -8.59 -23.66
C VAL A 672 -27.43 -9.62 -22.54
N HIS A 673 -27.95 -10.83 -22.72
CA HIS A 673 -27.64 -11.97 -21.82
C HIS A 673 -26.17 -12.41 -21.92
N PHE A 674 -25.52 -12.02 -23.01
CA PHE A 674 -24.16 -12.38 -23.32
C PHE A 674 -23.47 -11.18 -23.96
N GLN A 675 -22.41 -10.70 -23.32
CA GLN A 675 -21.50 -9.73 -23.91
C GLN A 675 -20.15 -10.38 -24.09
N GLN A 676 -19.53 -10.12 -25.24
CA GLN A 676 -18.16 -10.50 -25.50
C GLN A 676 -17.32 -9.24 -25.62
N VAL A 677 -16.21 -9.24 -24.90
CA VAL A 677 -15.19 -8.21 -24.99
C VAL A 677 -13.98 -8.85 -25.63
N TYR A 678 -13.66 -8.42 -26.83
CA TYR A 678 -12.44 -8.82 -27.51
C TYR A 678 -11.41 -7.71 -27.33
N ILE A 679 -10.32 -8.03 -26.65
CA ILE A 679 -9.15 -7.18 -26.51
C ILE A 679 -7.97 -7.94 -27.08
N LYS A 680 -7.14 -7.24 -27.84
CA LYS A 680 -5.85 -7.76 -28.26
C LYS A 680 -4.97 -7.81 -27.01
N ASP A 681 -4.65 -9.02 -26.58
CA ASP A 681 -3.71 -9.27 -25.49
C ASP A 681 -2.49 -10.04 -26.06
N THR A 682 -1.42 -10.05 -25.30
CA THR A 682 -0.19 -10.78 -25.61
C THR A 682 -0.34 -12.29 -25.46
N ASP A 683 -1.25 -12.74 -24.58
CA ASP A 683 -1.53 -14.16 -24.36
C ASP A 683 -3.00 -14.49 -24.64
N GLU A 684 -3.23 -15.72 -25.11
CA GLU A 684 -4.59 -16.24 -25.30
C GLU A 684 -5.20 -16.55 -23.93
N ARG A 685 -6.17 -15.74 -23.51
CA ARG A 685 -6.89 -15.91 -22.24
C ARG A 685 -8.31 -15.39 -22.34
N ALA A 686 -9.17 -15.91 -21.48
CA ALA A 686 -10.55 -15.48 -21.34
C ALA A 686 -10.87 -15.26 -19.87
N CYS A 687 -11.62 -14.19 -19.57
CA CYS A 687 -12.29 -14.02 -18.29
C CYS A 687 -13.80 -13.99 -18.50
N ALA A 688 -14.54 -14.63 -17.60
CA ALA A 688 -16.00 -14.59 -17.60
C ALA A 688 -16.46 -14.00 -16.27
N TYR A 689 -17.22 -12.92 -16.33
CA TYR A 689 -17.89 -12.33 -15.18
C TYR A 689 -19.39 -12.59 -15.28
N ILE A 690 -19.98 -12.99 -14.17
CA ILE A 690 -21.43 -13.11 -14.01
C ILE A 690 -21.80 -12.16 -12.88
N ALA A 691 -22.62 -11.17 -13.19
CA ALA A 691 -23.16 -10.24 -12.20
C ALA A 691 -24.66 -10.10 -12.42
N GLY A 692 -25.37 -9.78 -11.34
CA GLY A 692 -26.79 -9.53 -11.35
C GLY A 692 -27.24 -9.07 -9.98
N PRO A 693 -28.48 -8.56 -9.88
CA PRO A 693 -29.06 -8.25 -8.60
C PRO A 693 -29.12 -9.52 -7.75
N ALA A 694 -28.57 -9.45 -6.55
CA ALA A 694 -28.65 -10.51 -5.55
C ALA A 694 -29.38 -9.96 -4.31
N PRO A 695 -30.04 -10.83 -3.53
CA PRO A 695 -30.57 -10.43 -2.24
C PRO A 695 -29.45 -9.88 -1.36
N ASN A 696 -29.75 -8.85 -0.58
CA ASN A 696 -28.79 -8.35 0.40
C ASN A 696 -28.56 -9.40 1.52
N ARG A 697 -27.60 -9.15 2.40
CA ARG A 697 -27.28 -10.03 3.55
C ARG A 697 -28.49 -10.35 4.43
N TRP A 698 -29.51 -9.50 4.42
CA TRP A 698 -30.75 -9.64 5.18
C TRP A 698 -31.86 -10.37 4.42
N GLY A 699 -31.59 -10.87 3.21
CA GLY A 699 -32.55 -11.64 2.42
C GLY A 699 -33.54 -10.81 1.61
N PHE A 700 -33.34 -9.49 1.52
CA PHE A 700 -34.21 -8.63 0.72
C PHE A 700 -33.74 -8.57 -0.73
N THR A 701 -34.65 -8.80 -1.67
CA THR A 701 -34.41 -8.57 -3.10
C THR A 701 -34.32 -7.07 -3.41
N THR A 702 -33.87 -6.71 -4.61
CA THR A 702 -33.89 -5.32 -5.11
C THR A 702 -35.28 -4.69 -5.12
N GLU A 703 -36.33 -5.51 -5.24
CA GLU A 703 -37.74 -5.09 -5.16
C GLU A 703 -38.25 -4.90 -3.71
N GLY A 704 -37.40 -5.12 -2.71
CA GLY A 704 -37.76 -5.03 -1.29
C GLY A 704 -38.52 -6.25 -0.74
N ASN A 705 -38.62 -7.34 -1.51
CA ASN A 705 -39.26 -8.57 -1.04
C ASN A 705 -38.33 -9.33 -0.08
N ASP A 706 -38.85 -9.67 1.09
CA ASP A 706 -38.17 -10.54 2.05
C ASP A 706 -38.29 -12.01 1.63
N LEU A 707 -37.18 -12.61 1.18
CA LEU A 707 -37.14 -14.00 0.74
C LEU A 707 -37.41 -15.00 1.88
N PHE A 708 -37.20 -14.63 3.14
CA PHE A 708 -37.55 -15.50 4.27
C PHE A 708 -39.06 -15.66 4.44
N ASN A 709 -39.84 -14.64 4.07
CA ASN A 709 -41.30 -14.76 4.06
C ASN A 709 -41.77 -15.64 2.90
N VAL A 710 -41.11 -15.56 1.74
CA VAL A 710 -41.44 -16.40 0.57
C VAL A 710 -41.18 -17.88 0.85
N ILE A 711 -40.06 -18.22 1.52
CA ILE A 711 -39.74 -19.60 1.91
C ILE A 711 -40.75 -20.15 2.93
N ARG A 712 -41.15 -19.34 3.93
CA ARG A 712 -42.13 -19.74 4.95
C ARG A 712 -43.53 -19.96 4.37
N ILE A 713 -43.92 -19.23 3.34
CA ILE A 713 -45.20 -19.40 2.66
C ILE A 713 -45.19 -20.68 1.81
N SER A 714 -44.07 -21.01 1.15
CA SER A 714 -43.96 -22.26 0.37
C SER A 714 -44.03 -23.54 1.22
N ASP A 715 -43.57 -23.50 2.48
CA ASP A 715 -43.71 -24.63 3.41
C ASP A 715 -45.13 -24.77 3.98
N ALA A 716 -45.92 -23.68 4.03
CA ALA A 716 -47.30 -23.71 4.49
C ALA A 716 -48.25 -24.32 3.43
N ASP A 717 -47.98 -24.11 2.14
CA ASP A 717 -48.77 -24.69 1.04
C ASP A 717 -48.39 -26.15 0.72
N GLY A 718 -47.26 -26.66 1.24
CA GLY A 718 -46.87 -28.07 1.12
C GLY A 718 -47.68 -29.02 2.02
N ASN A 719 -48.38 -28.51 3.04
CA ASN A 719 -49.11 -29.31 4.03
C ASN A 719 -50.64 -29.28 3.89
N SER A 720 -51.20 -28.64 2.85
CA SER A 720 -52.65 -28.51 2.66
C SER A 720 -53.28 -29.47 1.64
N ASN A 721 -52.50 -30.34 0.97
CA ASN A 721 -53.00 -31.31 -0.03
C ASN A 721 -53.05 -32.78 0.43
N LEU A 722 -53.08 -33.04 1.74
CA LEU A 722 -53.29 -34.38 2.31
C LEU A 722 -54.59 -34.46 3.14
N SER A 723 -55.68 -33.91 2.65
CA SER A 723 -57.03 -34.31 3.07
C SER A 723 -58.10 -33.76 2.12
N HIS A 724 -58.46 -34.55 1.09
CA HIS A 724 -59.85 -34.90 0.76
C HIS A 724 -59.92 -35.70 -0.56
N SER A 725 -60.34 -36.97 -0.41
CA SER A 725 -61.00 -37.89 -1.36
C SER A 725 -60.40 -38.11 -2.75
#